data_AF-A0A7K5I727-F1
#
_entry.id   AF-A0A7K5I727-F1
#
_cell.length_a   1.000
_cell.length_b   1.000
_cell.length_c   1.000
_cell.angle_alpha   90.00
_cell.angle_beta   90.00
_cell.angle_gamma   90.00
#
_symmetry.space_group_name_H-M   'P 1'
#
loop_
_entity.id
_entity.type
_entity.pdbx_description
1 polymer ?
#
loop_
_entity_poly.entity_id
_entity_poly.type
_entity_poly.pdbx_seq_one_letter_code
_entity_poly.pdbx_strand_id
1 'polypeptide(L)'
;QSHYVACMAAILSQMDKDHYSSYIQAFPSRAELMDFLMETFILFKNLIGQMVYPSDWMVMNMVQNREFLHAINLFATTLTEKFLSNSSFELQLWNNYFHLAVAFLTQESLQLENFSQAKRSSILAKYGDMRAAIGASIRDMWYNLGHRKIEFIPGMVGPILEMTLVPELELRKSTIPIFFDMMLCEYQLTRNFSRFEDEILRKLDSEVEGGRGDEQYKQLFESILLSCCRGHPELAKPAENFVALVTGLLERLLDYRAVMNDENKTYSMSCTVNLLNFYKEIDRQAMYIRYLYKLRDLHVSYENYTEGAYTLLLHARLLKWSDEATAAPMQGSHSPSLHTQRQLKEALYNQIIDYFDQGKMWEEAILICKELAEQYESEVFDYEMLSNILQREAKFYEKILKVLRPSPDYFAVGYYGQGFPTFLRNKVFIYRGKEYERREDFEMRLLSPFPNAEKLKSTSPPDQDITGSPGQYIQCFTVQPVEEAKVRCKNRSIPEQITNFYKANHVQKFCYSRPFQKGPKDPDNEFATMWIERTTFVTAYPLPGILRWFAVTSTTTTIISPLENAIETMMRTNEKIMSEINRHQNDPSLPINPLSMLLNGIVDPAVMGGFAKYEMAFFQESYLQEHPEDAGNIEKLKDLIAWQTPLLAEGIRIHGRKVPEDLRPFHERMEQCFMQLRAKVESQYGVREMVCFEDRRSGRPRSMAWGPDWDRLSQAGDRQVHTEGSPTPKPAPRSSESEERRSERRESRSSTFFGYRRDPRPSVSETPEPKDEKWRLSHNISESSSDRKQPPPSRDTASAQPSAAGLSLSPTGFGGRVKSASKAPPLPRKFSPTVYETFLEQSDA
;
A
#
# COMPACT_ATOMS: atom_id res chain seq x y z
N GLN A 1 16.19 -49.66 12.74
CA GLN A 1 16.25 -48.68 13.85
C GLN A 1 15.15 -48.93 14.87
N SER A 2 13.87 -48.89 14.50
CA SER A 2 12.69 -49.22 15.34
C SER A 2 12.88 -50.35 16.36
N HIS A 3 13.41 -51.51 15.98
CA HIS A 3 13.65 -52.62 16.92
C HIS A 3 14.57 -52.25 18.10
N TYR A 4 15.62 -51.46 17.88
CA TYR A 4 16.50 -51.01 18.97
C TYR A 4 15.79 -50.03 19.92
N VAL A 5 14.93 -49.16 19.39
CA VAL A 5 14.13 -48.24 20.21
C VAL A 5 13.03 -48.97 20.97
N ALA A 6 12.48 -50.06 20.41
CA ALA A 6 11.57 -50.95 21.12
C ALA A 6 12.26 -51.67 22.28
N CYS A 7 13.48 -52.20 22.07
CA CYS A 7 14.30 -52.78 23.13
C CYS A 7 14.67 -51.74 24.20
N MET A 8 15.05 -50.51 23.81
CA MET A 8 15.37 -49.44 24.74
C MET A 8 14.16 -49.04 25.58
N ALA A 9 13.00 -48.78 24.96
CA ALA A 9 11.77 -48.47 25.68
C ALA A 9 11.34 -49.63 26.61
N ALA A 10 11.52 -50.89 26.18
CA ALA A 10 11.26 -52.04 27.03
C ALA A 10 12.18 -52.04 28.27
N ILE A 11 13.49 -51.83 28.11
CA ILE A 11 14.45 -51.73 29.23
C ILE A 11 14.05 -50.59 30.18
N LEU A 12 13.82 -49.38 29.65
CA LEU A 12 13.41 -48.20 30.44
C LEU A 12 12.11 -48.45 31.23
N SER A 13 11.19 -49.26 30.69
CA SER A 13 9.93 -49.64 31.36
C SER A 13 10.06 -50.71 32.45
N GLN A 14 11.19 -51.43 32.52
CA GLN A 14 11.48 -52.41 33.57
C GLN A 14 12.35 -51.84 34.69
N MET A 15 12.98 -50.68 34.48
CA MET A 15 13.76 -49.99 35.50
C MET A 15 12.85 -49.16 36.41
N ASP A 16 12.83 -49.48 37.71
CA ASP A 16 12.27 -48.60 38.73
C ASP A 16 13.30 -47.55 39.21
N LYS A 17 12.88 -46.66 40.11
CA LYS A 17 13.72 -45.58 40.64
C LYS A 17 15.03 -46.10 41.25
N ASP A 18 15.03 -47.24 41.93
CA ASP A 18 16.21 -47.77 42.61
C ASP A 18 17.20 -48.39 41.60
N HIS A 19 16.70 -48.96 40.50
CA HIS A 19 17.53 -49.36 39.35
C HIS A 19 18.21 -48.15 38.69
N TYR A 20 17.46 -47.07 38.43
CA TYR A 20 18.05 -45.83 37.89
C TYR A 20 19.05 -45.21 38.86
N SER A 21 18.72 -45.10 40.15
CA SER A 21 19.64 -44.55 41.16
C SER A 21 20.92 -45.39 41.29
N SER A 22 20.83 -46.72 41.25
CA SER A 22 22.00 -47.61 41.28
C SER A 22 22.87 -47.44 40.03
N TYR A 23 22.26 -47.37 38.84
CA TYR A 23 22.98 -47.15 37.59
C TYR A 23 23.69 -45.79 37.57
N ILE A 24 23.01 -44.73 38.01
CA ILE A 24 23.54 -43.36 38.13
C ILE A 24 24.61 -43.22 39.24
N GLN A 25 24.73 -44.20 40.14
CA GLN A 25 25.82 -44.32 41.12
C GLN A 25 27.00 -45.19 40.64
N ALA A 26 26.81 -46.00 39.60
CA ALA A 26 27.85 -46.90 39.07
C ALA A 26 28.90 -46.20 38.17
N PHE A 27 28.63 -44.98 37.70
CA PHE A 27 29.59 -44.19 36.93
C PHE A 27 30.79 -43.77 37.81
N PRO A 28 32.04 -44.09 37.42
CA PRO A 28 33.20 -43.90 38.29
C PRO A 28 33.68 -42.43 38.34
N SER A 29 33.27 -41.57 37.40
CA SER A 29 33.56 -40.13 37.43
C SER A 29 32.34 -39.26 37.09
N ARG A 30 32.37 -38.00 37.53
CA ARG A 30 31.36 -36.98 37.14
C ARG A 30 31.42 -36.68 35.64
N ALA A 31 32.57 -36.82 34.99
CA ALA A 31 32.74 -36.57 33.56
C ALA A 31 31.98 -37.63 32.74
N GLU A 32 32.22 -38.92 32.99
CA GLU A 32 31.52 -40.00 32.28
C GLU A 32 30.00 -39.95 32.48
N LEU A 33 29.53 -39.56 33.68
CA LEU A 33 28.11 -39.34 33.94
C LEU A 33 27.55 -38.12 33.16
N MET A 34 28.33 -37.05 33.01
CA MET A 34 27.97 -35.86 32.25
C MET A 34 27.88 -36.19 30.75
N ASP A 35 28.88 -36.89 30.22
CA ASP A 35 28.96 -37.30 28.83
C ASP A 35 27.80 -38.27 28.49
N PHE A 36 27.54 -39.27 29.34
CA PHE A 36 26.39 -40.18 29.21
C PHE A 36 25.05 -39.43 29.18
N LEU A 37 24.85 -38.43 30.06
CA LEU A 37 23.62 -37.65 30.06
C LEU A 37 23.50 -36.75 28.81
N MET A 38 24.61 -36.15 28.34
CA MET A 38 24.63 -35.38 27.09
C MET A 38 24.30 -36.26 25.87
N GLU A 39 24.95 -37.42 25.73
CA GLU A 39 24.67 -38.38 24.66
C GLU A 39 23.23 -38.88 24.73
N THR A 40 22.72 -39.22 25.92
CA THR A 40 21.34 -39.66 26.12
C THR A 40 20.33 -38.57 25.75
N PHE A 41 20.57 -37.31 26.10
CA PHE A 41 19.68 -36.22 25.74
C PHE A 41 19.68 -35.92 24.23
N ILE A 42 20.85 -35.95 23.60
CA ILE A 42 20.99 -35.79 22.14
C ILE A 42 20.31 -36.96 21.42
N LEU A 43 20.51 -38.20 21.88
CA LEU A 43 19.85 -39.39 21.36
C LEU A 43 18.32 -39.27 21.47
N PHE A 44 17.79 -38.98 22.66
CA PHE A 44 16.33 -38.85 22.86
C PHE A 44 15.77 -37.73 21.96
N LYS A 45 16.43 -36.56 21.88
CA LYS A 45 16.01 -35.45 21.02
C LYS A 45 15.96 -35.86 19.54
N ASN A 46 16.94 -36.62 19.08
CA ASN A 46 16.97 -37.15 17.71
C ASN A 46 15.87 -38.20 17.47
N LEU A 47 15.61 -39.11 18.42
CA LEU A 47 14.56 -40.13 18.34
C LEU A 47 13.12 -39.58 18.50
N ILE A 48 12.98 -38.35 19.00
CA ILE A 48 11.71 -37.60 19.03
C ILE A 48 11.53 -36.83 17.72
N GLY A 49 12.57 -36.15 17.24
CA GLY A 49 12.54 -35.37 15.99
C GLY A 49 12.45 -36.23 14.72
N GLN A 50 12.97 -37.46 14.75
CA GLN A 50 12.82 -38.45 13.69
C GLN A 50 11.86 -39.54 14.17
N MET A 51 10.58 -39.46 13.78
CA MET A 51 9.54 -40.43 14.14
C MET A 51 9.96 -41.87 13.77
N VAL A 52 10.40 -42.63 14.78
CA VAL A 52 11.04 -43.95 14.58
C VAL A 52 10.02 -45.03 14.18
N TYR A 53 8.77 -44.87 14.62
CA TYR A 53 7.64 -45.67 14.17
C TYR A 53 6.72 -44.84 13.27
N PRO A 54 5.95 -45.48 12.37
CA PRO A 54 4.88 -44.82 11.63
C PRO A 54 3.90 -44.04 12.54
N SER A 55 3.32 -42.96 12.01
CA SER A 55 2.43 -42.07 12.78
C SER A 55 1.07 -42.71 13.12
N ASP A 56 0.68 -43.78 12.44
CA ASP A 56 -0.47 -44.62 12.77
C ASP A 56 -0.20 -45.60 13.93
N TRP A 57 1.07 -45.89 14.25
CA TRP A 57 1.49 -46.79 15.35
C TRP A 57 1.37 -46.12 16.73
N MET A 58 0.25 -45.44 16.97
CA MET A 58 -0.03 -44.60 18.13
C MET A 58 0.20 -45.28 19.49
N VAL A 59 -0.03 -46.59 19.59
CA VAL A 59 0.24 -47.34 20.84
C VAL A 59 1.74 -47.41 21.13
N MET A 60 2.58 -47.65 20.11
CA MET A 60 4.04 -47.65 20.26
C MET A 60 4.57 -46.25 20.54
N ASN A 61 4.08 -45.24 19.81
CA ASN A 61 4.47 -43.84 20.01
C ASN A 61 4.12 -43.35 21.43
N MET A 62 2.93 -43.67 21.94
CA MET A 62 2.51 -43.29 23.30
C MET A 62 3.23 -44.09 24.39
N VAL A 63 3.59 -45.36 24.16
CA VAL A 63 4.43 -46.11 25.12
C VAL A 63 5.85 -45.54 25.13
N GLN A 64 6.50 -45.35 23.97
CA GLN A 64 7.83 -44.72 23.88
C GLN A 64 7.84 -43.38 24.61
N ASN A 65 6.86 -42.50 24.34
CA ASN A 65 6.79 -41.19 24.98
C ASN A 65 6.57 -41.28 26.50
N ARG A 66 5.80 -42.26 27.00
CA ARG A 66 5.64 -42.48 28.45
C ARG A 66 6.96 -42.89 29.11
N GLU A 67 7.71 -43.84 28.53
CA GLU A 67 8.98 -44.28 29.12
C GLU A 67 10.06 -43.19 29.01
N PHE A 68 10.08 -42.44 27.90
CA PHE A 68 10.98 -41.29 27.72
C PHE A 68 10.67 -40.20 28.76
N LEU A 69 9.39 -39.87 28.98
CA LEU A 69 8.97 -38.93 30.03
C LEU A 69 9.40 -39.39 31.43
N HIS A 70 9.31 -40.69 31.72
CA HIS A 70 9.77 -41.23 33.01
C HIS A 70 11.29 -41.04 33.20
N ALA A 71 12.08 -41.47 32.20
CA ALA A 71 13.54 -41.33 32.22
C ALA A 71 13.99 -39.85 32.29
N ILE A 72 13.38 -38.96 31.50
CA ILE A 72 13.69 -37.52 31.50
C ILE A 72 13.50 -36.89 32.89
N ASN A 73 12.45 -37.24 33.64
CA ASN A 73 12.22 -36.72 34.99
C ASN A 73 13.21 -37.29 36.04
N LEU A 74 13.67 -38.52 35.87
CA LEU A 74 14.72 -39.10 36.72
C LEU A 74 16.10 -38.48 36.43
N PHE A 75 16.39 -38.19 35.16
CA PHE A 75 17.56 -37.40 34.78
C PHE A 75 17.46 -35.95 35.29
N ALA A 76 16.29 -35.30 35.25
CA ALA A 76 16.08 -33.96 35.83
C ALA A 76 16.38 -33.91 37.34
N THR A 77 16.01 -34.96 38.07
CA THR A 77 16.37 -35.12 39.49
C THR A 77 17.88 -35.24 39.64
N THR A 78 18.54 -36.07 38.81
CA THR A 78 20.00 -36.25 38.80
C THR A 78 20.75 -34.94 38.47
N LEU A 79 20.24 -34.12 37.55
CA LEU A 79 20.79 -32.80 37.23
C LEU A 79 20.72 -31.86 38.42
N THR A 80 19.57 -31.82 39.11
CA THR A 80 19.35 -31.00 40.30
C THR A 80 20.28 -31.39 41.43
N GLU A 81 20.47 -32.70 41.67
CA GLU A 81 21.31 -33.20 42.77
C GLU A 81 22.82 -33.07 42.50
N LYS A 82 23.30 -33.36 41.27
CA LYS A 82 24.74 -33.47 40.96
C LYS A 82 25.32 -32.28 40.17
N PHE A 83 24.48 -31.54 39.44
CA PHE A 83 24.91 -30.55 38.44
C PHE A 83 24.30 -29.14 38.62
N LEU A 84 23.71 -28.83 39.79
CA LEU A 84 23.17 -27.49 40.09
C LEU A 84 24.08 -26.63 40.98
N SER A 85 24.98 -27.22 41.76
CA SER A 85 25.74 -26.49 42.78
C SER A 85 26.72 -25.48 42.17
N ASN A 86 27.04 -24.40 42.90
CA ASN A 86 27.88 -23.30 42.38
C ASN A 86 29.25 -23.74 41.84
N SER A 87 29.81 -24.84 42.34
CA SER A 87 31.09 -25.43 41.91
C SER A 87 30.94 -26.62 40.95
N SER A 88 29.72 -27.05 40.63
CA SER A 88 29.43 -28.20 39.74
C SER A 88 28.38 -27.91 38.64
N PHE A 89 28.01 -26.64 38.44
CA PHE A 89 27.06 -26.23 37.40
C PHE A 89 27.64 -26.46 36.00
N GLU A 90 26.85 -27.05 35.10
CA GLU A 90 27.24 -27.34 33.71
C GLU A 90 26.21 -26.81 32.72
N LEU A 91 26.49 -25.65 32.14
CA LEU A 91 25.56 -24.90 31.30
C LEU A 91 25.11 -25.70 30.06
N GLN A 92 26.00 -26.45 29.41
CA GLN A 92 25.66 -27.18 28.18
C GLN A 92 24.76 -28.39 28.45
N LEU A 93 24.94 -29.07 29.57
CA LEU A 93 24.11 -30.21 29.97
C LEU A 93 22.67 -29.75 30.30
N TRP A 94 22.52 -28.66 31.05
CA TRP A 94 21.20 -28.07 31.34
C TRP A 94 20.52 -27.50 30.08
N ASN A 95 21.29 -26.88 29.18
CA ASN A 95 20.77 -26.38 27.90
C ASN A 95 20.23 -27.52 27.02
N ASN A 96 20.97 -28.63 26.91
CA ASN A 96 20.50 -29.84 26.22
C ASN A 96 19.25 -30.44 26.88
N TYR A 97 19.15 -30.42 28.22
CA TYR A 97 17.93 -30.84 28.93
C TYR A 97 16.71 -29.99 28.55
N PHE A 98 16.81 -28.66 28.59
CA PHE A 98 15.67 -27.79 28.22
C PHE A 98 15.27 -27.97 26.75
N HIS A 99 16.24 -28.04 25.83
CA HIS A 99 15.98 -28.32 24.43
C HIS A 99 15.34 -29.70 24.18
N LEU A 100 15.72 -30.73 24.95
CA LEU A 100 15.08 -32.05 24.90
C LEU A 100 13.64 -31.98 25.42
N ALA A 101 13.42 -31.37 26.58
CA ALA A 101 12.11 -31.32 27.23
C ALA A 101 11.09 -30.50 26.40
N VAL A 102 11.54 -29.40 25.77
CA VAL A 102 10.75 -28.64 24.79
C VAL A 102 10.43 -29.49 23.56
N ALA A 103 11.43 -30.13 22.93
CA ALA A 103 11.21 -30.97 21.75
C ALA A 103 10.28 -32.16 22.03
N PHE A 104 10.39 -32.76 23.22
CA PHE A 104 9.47 -33.80 23.70
C PHE A 104 8.04 -33.28 23.82
N LEU A 105 7.84 -32.05 24.31
CA LEU A 105 6.52 -31.42 24.45
C LEU A 105 5.92 -31.03 23.09
N THR A 106 6.72 -30.46 22.18
CA THR A 106 6.26 -29.85 20.92
C THR A 106 6.14 -30.83 19.73
N GLN A 107 6.57 -32.09 19.89
CA GLN A 107 6.45 -33.14 18.86
C GLN A 107 5.00 -33.35 18.37
N GLU A 108 4.81 -33.63 17.08
CA GLU A 108 3.46 -33.78 16.49
C GLU A 108 2.62 -34.88 17.16
N SER A 109 3.26 -35.96 17.62
CA SER A 109 2.55 -37.10 18.22
C SER A 109 1.81 -36.78 19.52
N LEU A 110 2.21 -35.69 20.21
CA LEU A 110 1.57 -35.19 21.43
C LEU A 110 0.65 -33.98 21.18
N GLN A 111 0.55 -33.45 19.95
CA GLN A 111 -0.37 -32.36 19.64
C GLN A 111 -1.80 -32.90 19.45
N LEU A 112 -2.44 -33.24 20.57
CA LEU A 112 -3.68 -34.02 20.63
C LEU A 112 -4.89 -33.34 19.95
N GLU A 113 -4.84 -32.03 19.79
CA GLU A 113 -5.73 -31.19 18.99
C GLU A 113 -5.78 -31.55 17.50
N ASN A 114 -4.70 -32.13 16.95
CA ASN A 114 -4.65 -32.59 15.55
C ASN A 114 -5.32 -33.96 15.36
N PHE A 115 -5.82 -34.59 16.43
CA PHE A 115 -6.53 -35.86 16.39
C PHE A 115 -8.03 -35.71 16.55
N SER A 116 -8.79 -36.66 15.98
CA SER A 116 -10.23 -36.72 16.18
C SER A 116 -10.59 -36.86 17.66
N GLN A 117 -11.73 -36.27 18.07
CA GLN A 117 -12.12 -36.19 19.48
C GLN A 117 -12.15 -37.56 20.18
N ALA A 118 -12.58 -38.62 19.50
CA ALA A 118 -12.56 -39.99 20.04
C ALA A 118 -11.13 -40.50 20.32
N LYS A 119 -10.18 -40.25 19.40
CA LYS A 119 -8.76 -40.59 19.55
C LYS A 119 -8.13 -39.79 20.70
N ARG A 120 -8.39 -38.47 20.77
CA ARG A 120 -7.95 -37.59 21.86
C ARG A 120 -8.43 -38.08 23.23
N SER A 121 -9.73 -38.34 23.37
CA SER A 121 -10.31 -38.84 24.64
C SER A 121 -9.73 -40.20 25.05
N SER A 122 -9.51 -41.12 24.10
CA SER A 122 -8.92 -42.44 24.39
C SER A 122 -7.46 -42.35 24.85
N ILE A 123 -6.66 -41.46 24.26
CA ILE A 123 -5.28 -41.21 24.67
C ILE A 123 -5.25 -40.62 26.10
N LEU A 124 -6.01 -39.55 26.34
CA LEU A 124 -6.07 -38.88 27.64
C LEU A 124 -6.54 -39.83 28.76
N ALA A 125 -7.54 -40.68 28.50
CA ALA A 125 -8.05 -41.63 29.48
C ALA A 125 -7.06 -42.76 29.84
N LYS A 126 -6.08 -43.06 28.97
CA LYS A 126 -5.09 -44.14 29.19
C LYS A 126 -3.71 -43.64 29.64
N TYR A 127 -3.31 -42.44 29.22
CA TYR A 127 -1.96 -41.91 29.40
C TYR A 127 -1.88 -40.54 30.08
N GLY A 128 -3.01 -39.83 30.28
CA GLY A 128 -3.03 -38.42 30.67
C GLY A 128 -2.55 -37.48 29.55
N ASP A 129 -2.41 -36.19 29.84
CA ASP A 129 -1.69 -35.26 28.95
C ASP A 129 -0.22 -35.14 29.41
N MET A 130 0.67 -35.77 28.66
CA MET A 130 2.11 -35.77 28.94
C MET A 130 2.74 -34.37 28.86
N ARG A 131 2.12 -33.44 28.11
CA ARG A 131 2.63 -32.08 27.90
C ARG A 131 2.53 -31.24 29.17
N ALA A 132 1.44 -31.39 29.92
CA ALA A 132 1.27 -30.73 31.23
C ALA A 132 2.30 -31.25 32.26
N ALA A 133 2.58 -32.56 32.25
CA ALA A 133 3.55 -33.18 33.15
C ALA A 133 5.00 -32.72 32.88
N ILE A 134 5.45 -32.75 31.62
CA ILE A 134 6.79 -32.23 31.28
C ILE A 134 6.86 -30.70 31.40
N GLY A 135 5.77 -29.98 31.12
CA GLY A 135 5.69 -28.52 31.30
C GLY A 135 5.86 -28.08 32.76
N ALA A 136 5.30 -28.84 33.71
CA ALA A 136 5.56 -28.64 35.13
C ALA A 136 7.04 -28.92 35.48
N SER A 137 7.61 -30.00 34.94
CA SER A 137 9.03 -30.34 35.14
C SER A 137 9.98 -29.26 34.59
N ILE A 138 9.70 -28.71 33.40
CA ILE A 138 10.44 -27.57 32.81
C ILE A 138 10.33 -26.33 33.72
N ARG A 139 9.13 -26.00 34.19
CA ARG A 139 8.88 -24.87 35.11
C ARG A 139 9.69 -25.01 36.40
N ASP A 140 9.63 -26.17 37.04
CA ASP A 140 10.28 -26.38 38.34
C ASP A 140 11.80 -26.42 38.20
N MET A 141 12.32 -27.06 37.14
CA MET A 141 13.75 -27.01 36.77
C MET A 141 14.22 -25.58 36.46
N TRP A 142 13.39 -24.74 35.82
CA TRP A 142 13.72 -23.34 35.56
C TRP A 142 13.81 -22.52 36.86
N TYR A 143 12.85 -22.67 37.78
CA TYR A 143 12.91 -21.94 39.06
C TYR A 143 14.09 -22.39 39.94
N ASN A 144 14.49 -23.66 39.88
CA ASN A 144 15.67 -24.20 40.58
C ASN A 144 17.01 -23.55 40.17
N LEU A 145 17.12 -22.97 38.96
CA LEU A 145 18.35 -22.33 38.48
C LEU A 145 18.80 -21.10 39.31
N GLY A 146 17.90 -20.48 40.09
CA GLY A 146 18.21 -19.30 40.89
C GLY A 146 18.82 -18.17 40.06
N HIS A 147 20.07 -17.80 40.33
CA HIS A 147 20.78 -16.73 39.61
C HIS A 147 21.31 -17.15 38.22
N ARG A 148 21.43 -18.47 37.94
CA ARG A 148 21.98 -18.98 36.66
C ARG A 148 21.07 -18.73 35.46
N LYS A 149 19.80 -18.38 35.68
CA LYS A 149 18.79 -18.08 34.64
C LYS A 149 19.27 -17.11 33.56
N ILE A 150 20.07 -16.10 33.93
CA ILE A 150 20.59 -15.10 32.97
C ILE A 150 21.51 -15.72 31.90
N GLU A 151 22.19 -16.82 32.20
CA GLU A 151 23.07 -17.53 31.27
C GLU A 151 22.27 -18.22 30.14
N PHE A 152 20.97 -18.46 30.37
CA PHE A 152 20.03 -19.01 29.40
C PHE A 152 19.26 -17.93 28.62
N ILE A 153 19.37 -16.65 29.00
CA ILE A 153 18.66 -15.53 28.35
C ILE A 153 19.62 -14.85 27.34
N PRO A 154 19.22 -14.65 26.06
CA PRO A 154 17.89 -14.91 25.51
C PRO A 154 17.67 -16.31 24.90
N GLY A 155 18.68 -17.19 24.88
CA GLY A 155 18.64 -18.46 24.12
C GLY A 155 17.41 -19.36 24.37
N MET A 156 16.91 -19.42 25.61
CA MET A 156 15.73 -20.24 25.97
C MET A 156 14.37 -19.55 25.70
N VAL A 157 14.35 -18.29 25.28
CA VAL A 157 13.10 -17.55 24.98
C VAL A 157 12.34 -18.20 23.83
N GLY A 158 13.02 -18.57 22.74
CA GLY A 158 12.42 -19.29 21.61
C GLY A 158 11.83 -20.64 22.01
N PRO A 159 12.63 -21.58 22.56
CA PRO A 159 12.14 -22.88 23.02
C PRO A 159 10.97 -22.80 24.01
N ILE A 160 10.99 -21.84 24.96
CA ILE A 160 9.89 -21.68 25.91
C ILE A 160 8.64 -21.08 25.23
N LEU A 161 8.80 -20.26 24.19
CA LEU A 161 7.68 -19.80 23.36
C LEU A 161 7.07 -20.90 22.49
N GLU A 162 7.88 -21.79 21.89
CA GLU A 162 7.40 -22.94 21.11
C GLU A 162 6.45 -23.83 21.94
N MET A 163 6.74 -24.02 23.23
CA MET A 163 5.90 -24.79 24.16
C MET A 163 4.74 -24.02 24.77
N THR A 164 4.84 -22.70 25.03
CA THR A 164 3.70 -21.93 25.56
C THR A 164 2.62 -21.71 24.52
N LEU A 165 2.97 -21.68 23.22
CA LEU A 165 2.01 -21.52 22.13
C LEU A 165 1.12 -22.77 21.90
N VAL A 166 1.48 -23.94 22.42
CA VAL A 166 0.69 -25.18 22.33
C VAL A 166 -0.71 -24.99 22.96
N PRO A 167 -1.81 -25.43 22.31
CA PRO A 167 -3.19 -25.22 22.79
C PRO A 167 -3.61 -26.23 23.89
N GLU A 168 -2.88 -26.20 25.01
CA GLU A 168 -3.24 -26.85 26.27
C GLU A 168 -3.28 -25.77 27.37
N LEU A 169 -4.37 -25.73 28.16
CA LEU A 169 -4.73 -24.62 29.04
C LEU A 169 -3.91 -24.61 30.34
N GLU A 170 -3.71 -25.76 30.98
CA GLU A 170 -2.99 -25.81 32.26
C GLU A 170 -1.48 -25.69 32.05
N LEU A 171 -0.96 -26.23 30.94
CA LEU A 171 0.37 -25.94 30.42
C LEU A 171 0.58 -24.43 30.25
N ARG A 172 -0.27 -23.74 29.47
CA ARG A 172 -0.19 -22.29 29.23
C ARG A 172 -0.15 -21.51 30.54
N LYS A 173 -1.07 -21.79 31.47
CA LYS A 173 -1.10 -21.17 32.82
C LYS A 173 0.18 -21.43 33.62
N SER A 174 0.73 -22.63 33.51
CA SER A 174 1.92 -23.07 34.27
C SER A 174 3.23 -22.50 33.72
N THR A 175 3.30 -22.16 32.42
CA THR A 175 4.58 -21.82 31.75
C THR A 175 4.69 -20.37 31.29
N ILE A 176 3.59 -19.67 31.00
CA ILE A 176 3.60 -18.22 30.74
C ILE A 176 4.28 -17.40 31.87
N PRO A 177 4.14 -17.73 33.18
CA PRO A 177 4.86 -17.04 34.26
C PRO A 177 6.40 -17.09 34.15
N ILE A 178 6.97 -18.02 33.38
CA ILE A 178 8.42 -18.11 33.15
C ILE A 178 8.92 -16.87 32.40
N PHE A 179 8.12 -16.28 31.51
CA PHE A 179 8.47 -15.03 30.83
C PHE A 179 8.58 -13.85 31.79
N PHE A 180 7.70 -13.74 32.79
CA PHE A 180 7.81 -12.71 33.81
C PHE A 180 9.10 -12.88 34.64
N ASP A 181 9.44 -14.12 34.98
CA ASP A 181 10.66 -14.44 35.71
C ASP A 181 11.94 -14.15 34.87
N MET A 182 11.92 -14.40 33.55
CA MET A 182 12.99 -13.96 32.64
C MET A 182 13.17 -12.44 32.65
N MET A 183 12.08 -11.67 32.49
CA MET A 183 12.10 -10.21 32.56
C MET A 183 12.66 -9.71 33.89
N LEU A 184 12.24 -10.31 35.01
CA LEU A 184 12.68 -9.97 36.34
C LEU A 184 14.18 -10.27 36.55
N CYS A 185 14.68 -11.40 36.05
CA CYS A 185 16.09 -11.75 36.14
C CYS A 185 17.00 -10.82 35.34
N GLU A 186 16.61 -10.41 34.13
CA GLU A 186 17.39 -9.43 33.36
C GLU A 186 17.32 -8.04 34.02
N TYR A 187 16.13 -7.61 34.45
CA TYR A 187 15.91 -6.32 35.10
C TYR A 187 16.68 -6.15 36.42
N GLN A 188 16.80 -7.20 37.22
CA GLN A 188 17.61 -7.18 38.45
C GLN A 188 19.10 -6.91 38.20
N LEU A 189 19.62 -7.26 37.01
CA LEU A 189 21.03 -7.14 36.65
C LEU A 189 21.35 -5.89 35.81
N THR A 190 20.49 -5.54 34.85
CA THR A 190 20.74 -4.46 33.88
C THR A 190 19.84 -3.24 34.05
N ARG A 191 18.79 -3.34 34.89
CA ARG A 191 17.68 -2.38 35.00
C ARG A 191 16.89 -2.17 33.70
N ASN A 192 16.99 -3.10 32.75
CA ASN A 192 16.14 -3.25 31.57
C ASN A 192 15.89 -4.76 31.30
N PHE A 193 15.15 -5.11 30.26
CA PHE A 193 15.01 -6.51 29.81
C PHE A 193 15.10 -6.62 28.28
N SER A 194 15.93 -5.77 27.66
CA SER A 194 15.94 -5.61 26.21
C SER A 194 16.40 -6.87 25.47
N ARG A 195 17.30 -7.70 26.04
CA ARG A 195 17.73 -8.95 25.37
C ARG A 195 16.58 -9.95 25.31
N PHE A 196 15.79 -10.04 26.38
CA PHE A 196 14.55 -10.80 26.41
C PHE A 196 13.49 -10.26 25.43
N GLU A 197 13.23 -8.94 25.45
CA GLU A 197 12.24 -8.30 24.56
C GLU A 197 12.58 -8.52 23.07
N ASP A 198 13.83 -8.27 22.69
CA ASP A 198 14.31 -8.42 21.32
C ASP A 198 14.12 -9.84 20.77
N GLU A 199 14.37 -10.87 21.59
CA GLU A 199 14.23 -12.26 21.16
C GLU A 199 12.76 -12.73 21.16
N ILE A 200 11.95 -12.35 22.15
CA ILE A 200 10.53 -12.78 22.16
C ILE A 200 9.75 -12.14 21.00
N LEU A 201 9.98 -10.85 20.68
CA LEU A 201 9.39 -10.21 19.51
C LEU A 201 9.85 -10.87 18.20
N ARG A 202 11.14 -11.24 18.11
CA ARG A 202 11.73 -11.93 16.95
C ARG A 202 11.18 -13.33 16.74
N LYS A 203 11.05 -14.11 17.81
CA LYS A 203 10.56 -15.49 17.77
C LYS A 203 9.05 -15.56 17.57
N LEU A 204 8.29 -14.65 18.17
CA LEU A 204 6.84 -14.63 18.05
C LEU A 204 6.35 -14.40 16.61
N ASP A 205 7.02 -13.52 15.87
CA ASP A 205 6.79 -13.35 14.43
C ASP A 205 6.94 -14.68 13.66
N SER A 206 8.06 -15.37 13.86
CA SER A 206 8.37 -16.67 13.24
C SER A 206 7.34 -17.75 13.61
N GLU A 207 7.02 -17.90 14.90
CA GLU A 207 6.14 -18.99 15.35
C GLU A 207 4.67 -18.75 14.97
N VAL A 208 4.19 -17.51 14.96
CA VAL A 208 2.81 -17.21 14.54
C VAL A 208 2.66 -17.28 13.02
N GLU A 209 3.66 -16.82 12.23
CA GLU A 209 3.71 -17.07 10.79
C GLU A 209 3.78 -18.58 10.47
N GLY A 210 4.52 -19.34 11.28
CA GLY A 210 4.58 -20.81 11.27
C GLY A 210 3.31 -21.53 11.75
N GLY A 211 2.22 -20.81 12.04
CA GLY A 211 0.91 -21.37 12.35
C GLY A 211 0.58 -21.56 13.83
N ARG A 212 1.50 -21.28 14.76
CA ARG A 212 1.28 -21.46 16.21
C ARG A 212 0.53 -20.27 16.85
N GLY A 213 -0.07 -20.50 18.01
CA GLY A 213 -0.74 -19.45 18.79
C GLY A 213 -2.13 -19.06 18.30
N ASP A 214 -2.94 -18.51 19.21
CA ASP A 214 -4.35 -18.20 19.02
C ASP A 214 -4.84 -17.07 19.96
N GLU A 215 -6.11 -16.69 19.83
CA GLU A 215 -6.73 -15.62 20.63
C GLU A 215 -6.78 -15.95 22.14
N GLN A 216 -6.91 -17.23 22.52
CA GLN A 216 -6.86 -17.63 23.93
C GLN A 216 -5.44 -17.45 24.49
N TYR A 217 -4.40 -17.75 23.70
CA TYR A 217 -3.02 -17.48 24.07
C TYR A 217 -2.79 -15.99 24.34
N LYS A 218 -3.28 -15.10 23.47
CA LYS A 218 -3.21 -13.63 23.65
C LYS A 218 -3.81 -13.20 24.98
N GLN A 219 -5.02 -13.68 25.29
CA GLN A 219 -5.75 -13.34 26.52
C GLN A 219 -5.10 -13.92 27.78
N LEU A 220 -4.54 -15.14 27.70
CA LEU A 220 -3.79 -15.75 28.81
C LEU A 220 -2.46 -15.03 29.06
N PHE A 221 -1.71 -14.71 27.99
CA PHE A 221 -0.45 -13.98 28.08
C PHE A 221 -0.65 -12.60 28.74
N GLU A 222 -1.68 -11.86 28.31
CA GLU A 222 -2.06 -10.58 28.91
C GLU A 222 -2.43 -10.71 30.39
N SER A 223 -3.42 -11.55 30.69
CA SER A 223 -3.98 -11.65 32.04
C SER A 223 -3.01 -12.22 33.07
N ILE A 224 -2.17 -13.20 32.69
CA ILE A 224 -1.17 -13.79 33.58
C ILE A 224 -0.04 -12.79 33.85
N LEU A 225 0.58 -12.21 32.82
CA LEU A 225 1.73 -11.31 33.04
C LEU A 225 1.32 -10.04 33.78
N LEU A 226 0.18 -9.43 33.46
CA LEU A 226 -0.34 -8.30 34.23
C LEU A 226 -0.69 -8.67 35.68
N SER A 227 -1.01 -9.93 35.98
CA SER A 227 -1.21 -10.37 37.37
C SER A 227 0.13 -10.46 38.12
N CYS A 228 1.19 -10.97 37.49
CA CYS A 228 2.54 -11.01 38.05
C CYS A 228 3.12 -9.60 38.29
N CYS A 229 2.90 -8.66 37.35
CA CYS A 229 3.38 -7.29 37.45
C CYS A 229 2.92 -6.56 38.73
N ARG A 230 1.72 -6.87 39.23
CA ARG A 230 1.16 -6.27 40.45
C ARG A 230 1.97 -6.56 41.72
N GLY A 231 2.80 -7.62 41.71
CA GLY A 231 3.70 -7.93 42.82
C GLY A 231 4.99 -7.10 42.85
N HIS A 232 5.34 -6.39 41.77
CA HIS A 232 6.67 -5.80 41.59
C HIS A 232 6.61 -4.34 41.09
N PRO A 233 6.42 -3.35 41.99
CA PRO A 233 6.21 -1.95 41.62
C PRO A 233 7.30 -1.32 40.74
N GLU A 234 8.58 -1.68 40.92
CA GLU A 234 9.69 -1.18 40.09
C GLU A 234 9.60 -1.65 38.62
N LEU A 235 9.13 -2.87 38.40
CA LEU A 235 9.03 -3.50 37.08
C LEU A 235 7.64 -3.29 36.44
N ALA A 236 6.62 -2.96 37.24
CA ALA A 236 5.23 -2.88 36.81
C ALA A 236 5.04 -2.00 35.57
N LYS A 237 5.58 -0.77 35.53
CA LYS A 237 5.32 0.13 34.39
C LYS A 237 6.05 -0.27 33.10
N PRO A 238 7.35 -0.64 33.11
CA PRO A 238 7.99 -1.26 31.96
C PRO A 238 7.27 -2.52 31.46
N ALA A 239 6.84 -3.40 32.38
CA ALA A 239 6.20 -4.65 32.02
C ALA A 239 4.76 -4.49 31.50
N GLU A 240 3.97 -3.53 32.01
CA GLU A 240 2.69 -3.13 31.40
C GLU A 240 2.86 -2.73 29.93
N ASN A 241 3.87 -1.90 29.64
CA ASN A 241 4.15 -1.44 28.29
C ASN A 241 4.57 -2.61 27.38
N PHE A 242 5.42 -3.51 27.89
CA PHE A 242 5.82 -4.74 27.20
C PHE A 242 4.64 -5.69 26.92
N VAL A 243 3.72 -5.88 27.87
CA VAL A 243 2.55 -6.73 27.63
C VAL A 243 1.67 -6.11 26.53
N ALA A 244 1.40 -4.81 26.58
CA ALA A 244 0.64 -4.12 25.54
C ALA A 244 1.33 -4.16 24.15
N LEU A 245 2.66 -4.14 24.12
CA LEU A 245 3.47 -4.32 22.92
C LEU A 245 3.29 -5.72 22.33
N VAL A 246 3.41 -6.78 23.14
CA VAL A 246 3.30 -8.16 22.67
C VAL A 246 1.87 -8.56 22.33
N THR A 247 0.84 -8.10 23.07
CA THR A 247 -0.56 -8.37 22.72
C THR A 247 -0.97 -7.63 21.45
N GLY A 248 -0.50 -6.40 21.25
CA GLY A 248 -0.67 -5.64 20.01
C GLY A 248 0.03 -6.26 18.81
N LEU A 249 1.19 -6.92 19.02
CA LEU A 249 1.85 -7.70 17.98
C LEU A 249 1.09 -9.00 17.67
N LEU A 250 0.67 -9.75 18.69
CA LEU A 250 -0.13 -10.97 18.55
C LEU A 250 -1.40 -10.72 17.72
N GLU A 251 -2.14 -9.66 18.02
CA GLU A 251 -3.35 -9.29 17.29
C GLU A 251 -3.07 -9.08 15.79
N ARG A 252 -2.03 -8.32 15.45
CA ARG A 252 -1.64 -8.03 14.06
C ARG A 252 -1.09 -9.27 13.32
N LEU A 253 -0.36 -10.14 14.01
CA LEU A 253 0.15 -11.40 13.43
C LEU A 253 -0.97 -12.42 13.21
N LEU A 254 -1.96 -12.50 14.11
CA LEU A 254 -3.13 -13.36 13.95
C LEU A 254 -4.02 -12.88 12.79
N ASP A 255 -4.27 -11.57 12.67
CA ASP A 255 -4.95 -10.95 11.52
C ASP A 255 -4.22 -11.24 10.20
N TYR A 256 -2.89 -11.06 10.18
CA TYR A 256 -2.05 -11.35 9.00
C TYR A 256 -2.10 -12.83 8.62
N ARG A 257 -1.97 -13.75 9.59
CA ARG A 257 -2.07 -15.20 9.32
C ARG A 257 -3.43 -15.60 8.76
N ALA A 258 -4.52 -15.08 9.33
CA ALA A 258 -5.86 -15.37 8.85
C ALA A 258 -6.03 -14.99 7.37
N VAL A 259 -5.47 -13.84 6.97
CA VAL A 259 -5.50 -13.33 5.59
C VAL A 259 -4.50 -14.01 4.65
N MET A 260 -3.34 -14.45 5.13
CA MET A 260 -2.33 -15.12 4.30
C MET A 260 -2.65 -16.59 4.03
N ASN A 261 -3.43 -17.22 4.92
CA ASN A 261 -3.97 -18.57 4.75
C ASN A 261 -5.29 -18.60 3.96
N ASP A 262 -5.88 -17.45 3.65
CA ASP A 262 -7.02 -17.34 2.73
C ASP A 262 -6.57 -17.62 1.29
N GLU A 263 -7.41 -18.33 0.52
CA GLU A 263 -7.20 -18.49 -0.92
C GLU A 263 -7.26 -17.12 -1.61
N ASN A 264 -8.15 -16.24 -1.15
CA ASN A 264 -8.35 -14.91 -1.68
C ASN A 264 -7.54 -13.86 -0.89
N LYS A 265 -6.23 -13.80 -1.18
CA LYS A 265 -5.21 -12.95 -0.54
C LYS A 265 -5.38 -11.43 -0.73
N THR A 266 -6.60 -10.93 -0.98
CA THR A 266 -6.93 -9.52 -1.22
C THR A 266 -6.41 -8.57 -0.14
N TYR A 267 -6.43 -8.98 1.14
CA TYR A 267 -5.97 -8.13 2.25
C TYR A 267 -4.49 -8.31 2.60
N SER A 268 -3.75 -9.18 1.91
CA SER A 268 -2.33 -9.47 2.18
C SER A 268 -1.49 -8.19 2.29
N MET A 269 -1.59 -7.30 1.30
CA MET A 269 -0.91 -6.00 1.30
C MET A 269 -1.32 -5.12 2.49
N SER A 270 -2.61 -5.03 2.81
CA SER A 270 -3.11 -4.23 3.94
C SER A 270 -2.61 -4.75 5.29
N CYS A 271 -2.65 -6.06 5.52
CA CYS A 271 -2.14 -6.66 6.76
C CYS A 271 -0.61 -6.60 6.84
N THR A 272 0.10 -6.75 5.71
CA THR A 272 1.56 -6.56 5.62
C THR A 272 1.93 -5.12 5.98
N VAL A 273 1.19 -4.11 5.50
CA VAL A 273 1.40 -2.69 5.85
C VAL A 273 1.00 -2.38 7.30
N ASN A 274 -0.01 -3.05 7.88
CA ASN A 274 -0.34 -2.92 9.30
C ASN A 274 0.80 -3.43 10.21
N LEU A 275 1.43 -4.56 9.86
CA LEU A 275 2.64 -5.06 10.54
C LEU A 275 3.85 -4.17 10.30
N LEU A 276 4.06 -3.72 9.06
CA LEU A 276 5.14 -2.79 8.69
C LEU A 276 5.07 -1.48 9.51
N ASN A 277 3.89 -0.88 9.61
CA ASN A 277 3.68 0.33 10.42
C ASN A 277 3.96 0.06 11.90
N PHE A 278 3.50 -1.08 12.43
CA PHE A 278 3.80 -1.47 13.82
C PHE A 278 5.31 -1.62 14.06
N TYR A 279 6.03 -2.36 13.21
CA TYR A 279 7.50 -2.49 13.34
C TYR A 279 8.26 -1.16 13.21
N LYS A 280 7.67 -0.15 12.54
CA LYS A 280 8.20 1.22 12.51
C LYS A 280 7.86 1.99 13.79
N GLU A 281 6.64 1.87 14.32
CA GLU A 281 6.22 2.48 15.59
C GLU A 281 7.08 1.99 16.78
N ILE A 282 7.61 0.76 16.68
CA ILE A 282 8.44 0.12 17.73
C ILE A 282 9.95 0.08 17.37
N ASP A 283 10.38 0.83 16.35
CA ASP A 283 11.76 0.96 15.82
C ASP A 283 12.53 -0.37 15.62
N ARG A 284 11.84 -1.44 15.22
CA ARG A 284 12.45 -2.76 14.97
C ARG A 284 12.83 -2.91 13.50
N GLN A 285 13.82 -2.12 13.09
CA GLN A 285 14.27 -1.93 11.70
C GLN A 285 14.51 -3.24 10.92
N ALA A 286 15.10 -4.27 11.55
CA ALA A 286 15.32 -5.56 10.88
C ALA A 286 14.01 -6.27 10.45
N MET A 287 12.97 -6.22 11.30
CA MET A 287 11.65 -6.77 10.94
C MET A 287 10.90 -5.86 9.97
N TYR A 288 11.01 -4.53 10.15
CA TYR A 288 10.49 -3.55 9.19
C TYR A 288 11.00 -3.84 7.76
N ILE A 289 12.32 -4.00 7.59
CA ILE A 289 12.93 -4.30 6.27
C ILE A 289 12.48 -5.67 5.75
N ARG A 290 12.40 -6.71 6.59
CA ARG A 290 11.85 -8.03 6.17
C ARG A 290 10.42 -7.92 5.67
N TYR A 291 9.58 -7.08 6.30
CA TYR A 291 8.21 -6.81 5.85
C TYR A 291 8.13 -5.90 4.62
N LEU A 292 9.10 -5.01 4.37
CA LEU A 292 9.22 -4.31 3.08
C LEU A 292 9.46 -5.30 1.94
N TYR A 293 10.32 -6.30 2.13
CA TYR A 293 10.57 -7.31 1.09
C TYR A 293 9.34 -8.22 0.86
N LYS A 294 8.65 -8.67 1.92
CA LYS A 294 7.35 -9.37 1.78
C LYS A 294 6.34 -8.53 0.98
N LEU A 295 6.26 -7.22 1.25
CA LEU A 295 5.37 -6.29 0.54
C LEU A 295 5.79 -6.09 -0.92
N ARG A 296 7.09 -5.92 -1.21
CA ARG A 296 7.65 -5.86 -2.57
C ARG A 296 7.24 -7.09 -3.38
N ASP A 297 7.37 -8.28 -2.80
CA ASP A 297 7.12 -9.53 -3.51
C ASP A 297 5.64 -9.68 -3.86
N LEU A 298 4.73 -9.24 -2.97
CA LEU A 298 3.32 -9.06 -3.30
C LEU A 298 3.12 -8.02 -4.42
N HIS A 299 3.79 -6.87 -4.39
CA HIS A 299 3.64 -5.88 -5.46
C HIS A 299 4.09 -6.42 -6.82
N VAL A 300 5.20 -7.13 -6.88
CA VAL A 300 5.69 -7.78 -8.10
C VAL A 300 4.71 -8.86 -8.58
N SER A 301 4.16 -9.69 -7.69
CA SER A 301 3.20 -10.75 -8.08
C SER A 301 1.86 -10.23 -8.61
N TYR A 302 1.53 -8.95 -8.39
CA TYR A 302 0.33 -8.28 -8.92
C TYR A 302 0.64 -7.20 -9.99
N GLU A 303 1.89 -7.11 -10.46
CA GLU A 303 2.41 -6.14 -11.44
C GLU A 303 2.31 -4.67 -10.99
N ASN A 304 2.26 -4.43 -9.69
CA ASN A 304 2.18 -3.10 -9.07
C ASN A 304 3.58 -2.48 -8.92
N TYR A 305 4.32 -2.36 -10.03
CA TYR A 305 5.74 -1.97 -10.01
C TYR A 305 6.00 -0.61 -9.36
N THR A 306 5.11 0.37 -9.57
CA THR A 306 5.20 1.71 -8.92
C THR A 306 5.21 1.59 -7.40
N GLU A 307 4.31 0.82 -6.83
CA GLU A 307 4.20 0.67 -5.37
C GLU A 307 5.31 -0.25 -4.81
N GLY A 308 5.80 -1.20 -5.60
CA GLY A 308 7.02 -1.97 -5.31
C GLY A 308 8.28 -1.09 -5.29
N ALA A 309 8.38 -0.10 -6.18
CA ALA A 309 9.46 0.90 -6.20
C ALA A 309 9.43 1.79 -4.94
N TYR A 310 8.27 2.34 -4.57
CA TYR A 310 8.11 3.08 -3.31
C TYR A 310 8.39 2.23 -2.07
N THR A 311 8.05 0.94 -2.10
CA THR A 311 8.36 -0.01 -1.01
C THR A 311 9.87 -0.23 -0.85
N LEU A 312 10.62 -0.39 -1.95
CA LEU A 312 12.08 -0.46 -1.89
C LEU A 312 12.73 0.88 -1.50
N LEU A 313 12.16 2.01 -1.93
CA LEU A 313 12.64 3.34 -1.58
C LEU A 313 12.58 3.60 -0.05
N LEU A 314 11.63 2.99 0.67
CA LEU A 314 11.62 3.01 2.13
C LEU A 314 12.84 2.33 2.76
N HIS A 315 13.36 1.24 2.17
CA HIS A 315 14.60 0.61 2.64
C HIS A 315 15.82 1.47 2.26
N ALA A 316 15.89 1.95 1.03
CA ALA A 316 17.03 2.74 0.55
C ALA A 316 17.19 4.09 1.29
N ARG A 317 16.11 4.65 1.85
CA ARG A 317 16.13 5.84 2.75
C ARG A 317 16.66 5.56 4.16
N LEU A 318 16.76 4.30 4.59
CA LEU A 318 17.43 3.94 5.85
C LEU A 318 18.96 3.86 5.70
N LEU A 319 19.47 3.83 4.47
CA LEU A 319 20.88 3.68 4.15
C LEU A 319 21.53 5.04 3.88
N LYS A 320 22.77 5.20 4.35
CA LYS A 320 23.60 6.37 4.07
C LYS A 320 24.49 6.11 2.84
N TRP A 321 24.93 7.20 2.21
CA TRP A 321 26.06 7.16 1.28
C TRP A 321 27.37 7.05 2.07
N SER A 322 27.58 5.88 2.69
CA SER A 322 28.77 5.60 3.50
C SER A 322 29.34 4.23 3.18
N ASP A 323 30.65 4.12 3.32
CA ASP A 323 31.40 2.87 3.13
C ASP A 323 31.42 2.01 4.42
N GLU A 324 30.55 2.35 5.38
CA GLU A 324 30.25 1.57 6.58
C GLU A 324 29.66 0.20 6.20
N ALA A 325 30.03 -0.83 6.94
CA ALA A 325 29.47 -2.17 6.76
C ALA A 325 27.95 -2.21 6.96
N THR A 326 27.24 -3.00 6.16
CA THR A 326 25.79 -3.21 6.32
C THR A 326 25.48 -3.91 7.65
N ALA A 327 24.79 -3.23 8.57
CA ALA A 327 24.56 -3.73 9.94
C ALA A 327 23.66 -4.98 10.04
N ALA A 328 23.00 -5.39 8.96
CA ALA A 328 22.17 -6.59 8.90
C ALA A 328 22.46 -7.40 7.61
N PRO A 329 22.95 -8.65 7.72
CA PRO A 329 23.07 -9.55 6.57
C PRO A 329 21.68 -9.89 5.99
N MET A 330 21.46 -9.57 4.72
CA MET A 330 20.20 -9.91 4.02
C MET A 330 20.07 -11.41 3.79
N GLN A 331 19.14 -12.07 4.49
CA GLN A 331 18.73 -13.44 4.15
C GLN A 331 17.72 -13.42 2.98
N GLY A 332 18.21 -13.31 1.75
CA GLY A 332 17.34 -13.32 0.56
C GLY A 332 18.03 -13.15 -0.80
N SER A 333 18.46 -14.27 -1.39
CA SER A 333 18.72 -14.55 -2.82
C SER A 333 19.53 -13.60 -3.74
N HIS A 334 19.90 -12.39 -3.34
CA HIS A 334 20.63 -11.45 -4.20
C HIS A 334 21.91 -10.92 -3.55
N SER A 335 23.05 -11.26 -4.18
CA SER A 335 24.41 -10.76 -3.95
C SER A 335 24.95 -10.78 -2.51
N PRO A 336 25.65 -11.88 -2.11
CA PRO A 336 26.54 -11.92 -0.93
C PRO A 336 27.75 -10.95 -0.98
N SER A 337 27.82 -10.07 -1.97
CA SER A 337 28.97 -9.20 -2.30
C SER A 337 28.73 -7.70 -2.01
N LEU A 338 27.55 -7.32 -1.51
CA LEU A 338 27.23 -5.95 -1.12
C LEU A 338 27.68 -5.76 0.33
N HIS A 339 28.87 -5.19 0.52
CA HIS A 339 29.51 -5.11 1.83
C HIS A 339 29.29 -3.76 2.52
N THR A 340 29.05 -2.68 1.77
CA THR A 340 28.84 -1.33 2.31
C THR A 340 27.41 -0.81 2.12
N GLN A 341 27.00 0.16 2.96
CA GLN A 341 25.72 0.85 2.80
C GLN A 341 25.60 1.56 1.45
N ARG A 342 26.67 2.21 0.98
CA ARG A 342 26.79 2.82 -0.36
C ARG A 342 26.41 1.82 -1.46
N GLN A 343 27.06 0.65 -1.50
CA GLN A 343 26.81 -0.41 -2.49
C GLN A 343 25.38 -0.95 -2.42
N LEU A 344 24.84 -1.17 -1.22
CA LEU A 344 23.47 -1.65 -1.05
C LEU A 344 22.44 -0.61 -1.51
N LYS A 345 22.67 0.68 -1.21
CA LYS A 345 21.79 1.77 -1.64
C LYS A 345 21.82 1.95 -3.16
N GLU A 346 22.99 1.88 -3.78
CA GLU A 346 23.17 1.92 -5.24
C GLU A 346 22.44 0.76 -5.94
N ALA A 347 22.59 -0.47 -5.44
CA ALA A 347 21.90 -1.64 -5.98
C ALA A 347 20.36 -1.52 -5.87
N LEU A 348 19.87 -1.04 -4.72
CA LEU A 348 18.44 -0.74 -4.52
C LEU A 348 17.96 0.35 -5.47
N TYR A 349 18.70 1.45 -5.62
CA TYR A 349 18.35 2.57 -6.50
C TYR A 349 18.24 2.13 -7.97
N ASN A 350 19.15 1.27 -8.45
CA ASN A 350 19.04 0.69 -9.77
C ASN A 350 17.77 -0.16 -9.95
N GLN A 351 17.43 -1.02 -8.98
CA GLN A 351 16.19 -1.80 -9.00
C GLN A 351 14.93 -0.93 -8.93
N ILE A 352 14.96 0.16 -8.15
CA ILE A 352 13.85 1.13 -8.03
C ILE A 352 13.62 1.86 -9.34
N ILE A 353 14.69 2.28 -10.05
CA ILE A 353 14.59 2.90 -11.38
C ILE A 353 13.93 1.96 -12.38
N ASP A 354 14.32 0.68 -12.40
CA ASP A 354 13.76 -0.30 -13.35
C ASP A 354 12.29 -0.65 -13.03
N TYR A 355 11.88 -0.60 -11.76
CA TYR A 355 10.46 -0.68 -11.37
C TYR A 355 9.68 0.60 -11.72
N PHE A 356 10.26 1.80 -11.56
CA PHE A 356 9.61 3.04 -12.00
C PHE A 356 9.50 3.17 -13.52
N ASP A 357 10.42 2.59 -14.30
CA ASP A 357 10.26 2.52 -15.77
C ASP A 357 9.09 1.62 -16.18
N GLN A 358 9.01 0.41 -15.59
CA GLN A 358 7.87 -0.51 -15.78
C GLN A 358 6.54 0.12 -15.31
N GLY A 359 6.56 0.88 -14.22
CA GLY A 359 5.44 1.66 -13.70
C GLY A 359 5.17 2.99 -14.43
N LYS A 360 5.99 3.37 -15.42
CA LYS A 360 5.93 4.62 -16.22
C LYS A 360 5.99 5.92 -15.40
N MET A 361 6.53 5.84 -14.18
CA MET A 361 6.77 6.94 -13.24
C MET A 361 8.15 7.58 -13.49
N TRP A 362 8.38 8.01 -14.72
CA TRP A 362 9.70 8.45 -15.19
C TRP A 362 10.24 9.70 -14.49
N GLU A 363 9.36 10.55 -13.98
CA GLU A 363 9.68 11.71 -13.15
C GLU A 363 10.44 11.29 -11.87
N GLU A 364 9.97 10.25 -11.19
CA GLU A 364 10.60 9.71 -9.97
C GLU A 364 11.91 8.99 -10.30
N ALA A 365 11.94 8.27 -11.42
CA ALA A 365 13.17 7.63 -11.92
C ALA A 365 14.27 8.67 -12.22
N ILE A 366 13.92 9.83 -12.77
CA ILE A 366 14.83 10.95 -13.03
C ILE A 366 15.41 11.53 -11.74
N LEU A 367 14.62 11.65 -10.65
CA LEU A 367 15.13 12.12 -9.37
C LEU A 367 16.23 11.20 -8.81
N ILE A 368 16.01 9.88 -8.87
CA ILE A 368 16.99 8.88 -8.43
C ILE A 368 18.20 8.83 -9.37
N CYS A 369 18.02 9.03 -10.67
CA CYS A 369 19.13 9.16 -11.62
C CYS A 369 20.05 10.33 -11.27
N LYS A 370 19.51 11.44 -10.74
CA LYS A 370 20.30 12.62 -10.35
C LYS A 370 21.09 12.39 -9.06
N GLU A 371 20.49 11.77 -8.04
CA GLU A 371 21.22 11.42 -6.81
C GLU A 371 22.37 10.43 -7.12
N LEU A 372 22.15 9.47 -8.03
CA LEU A 372 23.23 8.60 -8.52
C LEU A 372 24.30 9.36 -9.32
N ALA A 373 23.90 10.27 -10.22
CA ALA A 373 24.84 11.07 -11.01
C ALA A 373 25.74 11.93 -10.11
N GLU A 374 25.18 12.57 -9.08
CA GLU A 374 25.94 13.35 -8.09
C GLU A 374 26.98 12.47 -7.35
N GLN A 375 26.60 11.25 -6.93
CA GLN A 375 27.53 10.30 -6.32
C GLN A 375 28.63 9.83 -7.28
N TYR A 376 28.30 9.53 -8.54
CA TYR A 376 29.29 9.11 -9.52
C TYR A 376 30.22 10.25 -9.99
N GLU A 377 29.75 11.49 -10.02
CA GLU A 377 30.55 12.67 -10.41
C GLU A 377 31.44 13.18 -9.27
N SER A 378 30.92 13.25 -8.04
CA SER A 378 31.56 14.01 -6.94
C SER A 378 32.16 13.16 -5.81
N GLU A 379 31.70 11.92 -5.62
CA GLU A 379 32.10 11.07 -4.48
C GLU A 379 32.96 9.88 -4.93
N VAL A 380 32.50 9.13 -5.94
CA VAL A 380 33.13 7.89 -6.40
C VAL A 380 34.01 8.11 -7.64
N PHE A 381 33.74 9.16 -8.42
CA PHE A 381 34.42 9.50 -9.69
C PHE A 381 34.33 8.39 -10.76
N ASP A 382 33.27 7.57 -10.72
CA ASP A 382 32.98 6.54 -11.74
C ASP A 382 32.26 7.17 -12.95
N TYR A 383 33.05 7.64 -13.90
CA TYR A 383 32.52 8.29 -15.10
C TYR A 383 31.90 7.31 -16.12
N GLU A 384 32.09 5.99 -15.97
CA GLU A 384 31.38 5.00 -16.80
C GLU A 384 29.95 4.83 -16.31
N MET A 385 29.76 4.67 -15.00
CA MET A 385 28.43 4.66 -14.38
C MET A 385 27.70 6.00 -14.52
N LEU A 386 28.42 7.13 -14.45
CA LEU A 386 27.87 8.46 -14.77
C LEU A 386 27.35 8.56 -16.21
N SER A 387 28.11 8.07 -17.20
CA SER A 387 27.67 8.01 -18.59
C SER A 387 26.39 7.15 -18.75
N ASN A 388 26.35 6.00 -18.06
CA ASN A 388 25.21 5.08 -18.11
C ASN A 388 23.94 5.68 -17.46
N ILE A 389 24.06 6.39 -16.33
CA ILE A 389 22.90 6.98 -15.65
C ILE A 389 22.35 8.21 -16.39
N LEU A 390 23.22 9.08 -16.93
CA LEU A 390 22.81 10.21 -17.78
C LEU A 390 22.11 9.75 -19.06
N GLN A 391 22.53 8.61 -19.64
CA GLN A 391 21.82 7.98 -20.75
C GLN A 391 20.44 7.41 -20.36
N ARG A 392 20.23 6.98 -19.10
CA ARG A 392 18.90 6.59 -18.60
C ARG A 392 18.03 7.83 -18.39
N GLU A 393 18.56 8.90 -17.78
CA GLU A 393 17.85 10.17 -17.59
C GLU A 393 17.36 10.77 -18.92
N ALA A 394 18.22 10.81 -19.94
CA ALA A 394 17.88 11.29 -21.29
C ALA A 394 16.72 10.47 -21.92
N LYS A 395 16.74 9.14 -21.77
CA LYS A 395 15.66 8.26 -22.25
C LYS A 395 14.35 8.50 -21.49
N PHE A 396 14.41 8.86 -20.21
CA PHE A 396 13.21 9.18 -19.42
C PHE A 396 12.57 10.51 -19.86
N TYR A 397 13.34 11.57 -20.11
CA TYR A 397 12.78 12.81 -20.68
C TYR A 397 12.15 12.57 -22.07
N GLU A 398 12.78 11.74 -22.91
CA GLU A 398 12.22 11.38 -24.21
C GLU A 398 10.89 10.61 -24.07
N LYS A 399 10.84 9.63 -23.16
CA LYS A 399 9.61 8.87 -22.84
C LYS A 399 8.48 9.77 -22.36
N ILE A 400 8.74 10.69 -21.42
CA ILE A 400 7.77 11.65 -20.86
C ILE A 400 7.08 12.47 -21.97
N LEU A 401 7.81 12.86 -23.01
CA LEU A 401 7.29 13.72 -24.08
C LEU A 401 6.67 12.94 -25.26
N LYS A 402 7.18 11.75 -25.56
CA LYS A 402 6.80 10.99 -26.78
C LYS A 402 5.88 9.79 -26.54
N VAL A 403 5.89 9.19 -25.35
CA VAL A 403 5.12 7.97 -25.07
C VAL A 403 3.82 8.32 -24.37
N LEU A 404 2.70 7.87 -24.94
CA LEU A 404 1.38 8.07 -24.35
C LEU A 404 1.28 7.36 -23.00
N ARG A 405 0.99 8.12 -21.95
CA ARG A 405 0.66 7.60 -20.61
C ARG A 405 -0.82 7.85 -20.31
N PRO A 406 -1.63 6.82 -20.00
CA PRO A 406 -3.01 7.00 -19.56
C PRO A 406 -3.07 7.72 -18.21
N SER A 407 -4.06 8.59 -18.03
CA SER A 407 -4.41 9.12 -16.71
C SER A 407 -5.04 8.00 -15.85
N PRO A 408 -4.58 7.78 -14.60
CA PRO A 408 -5.23 6.83 -13.71
C PRO A 408 -6.60 7.36 -13.25
N ASP A 409 -7.62 6.50 -13.31
CA ASP A 409 -8.89 6.73 -12.61
C ASP A 409 -8.73 6.46 -11.10
N TYR A 410 -9.58 7.10 -10.29
CA TYR A 410 -9.61 6.95 -8.84
C TYR A 410 -11.00 6.57 -8.34
N PHE A 411 -11.07 5.66 -7.37
CA PHE A 411 -12.34 5.12 -6.85
C PHE A 411 -12.41 5.29 -5.32
N ALA A 412 -13.46 5.93 -4.83
CA ALA A 412 -13.79 5.90 -3.41
C ALA A 412 -14.55 4.61 -3.09
N VAL A 413 -14.06 3.86 -2.11
CA VAL A 413 -14.65 2.63 -1.60
C VAL A 413 -14.96 2.79 -0.11
N GLY A 414 -16.23 2.70 0.25
CA GLY A 414 -16.70 2.68 1.64
C GLY A 414 -17.08 1.27 2.07
N TYR A 415 -16.50 0.79 3.16
CA TYR A 415 -16.82 -0.50 3.78
C TYR A 415 -17.65 -0.27 5.04
N TYR A 416 -18.92 -0.70 5.05
CA TYR A 416 -19.88 -0.37 6.11
C TYR A 416 -20.54 -1.60 6.73
N GLY A 417 -20.92 -1.48 8.00
CA GLY A 417 -21.51 -2.56 8.79
C GLY A 417 -20.46 -3.35 9.58
N GLN A 418 -20.91 -3.99 10.67
CA GLN A 418 -20.04 -4.66 11.64
C GLN A 418 -19.45 -5.98 11.12
N GLY A 419 -19.92 -6.50 9.98
CA GLY A 419 -19.40 -7.71 9.36
C GLY A 419 -17.99 -7.57 8.76
N PHE A 420 -17.42 -6.37 8.68
CA PHE A 420 -16.04 -6.15 8.22
C PHE A 420 -15.00 -6.20 9.36
N PRO A 421 -13.74 -6.59 9.05
CA PRO A 421 -12.60 -6.44 9.95
C PRO A 421 -12.43 -5.00 10.46
N THR A 422 -11.89 -4.84 11.68
CA THR A 422 -11.72 -3.54 12.37
C THR A 422 -10.89 -2.52 11.58
N PHE A 423 -9.96 -2.98 10.73
CA PHE A 423 -9.17 -2.10 9.88
C PHE A 423 -9.97 -1.51 8.69
N LEU A 424 -11.01 -2.19 8.18
CA LEU A 424 -11.91 -1.69 7.11
C LEU A 424 -13.18 -1.02 7.64
N ARG A 425 -13.76 -1.57 8.72
CA ARG A 425 -15.10 -1.28 9.22
C ARG A 425 -15.41 0.22 9.36
N ASN A 426 -16.48 0.65 8.70
CA ASN A 426 -17.02 2.01 8.66
C ASN A 426 -15.98 3.07 8.25
N LYS A 427 -15.13 2.74 7.26
CA LYS A 427 -14.12 3.66 6.68
C LYS A 427 -14.23 3.73 5.17
N VAL A 428 -13.79 4.87 4.63
CA VAL A 428 -13.63 5.11 3.20
C VAL A 428 -12.15 5.08 2.84
N PHE A 429 -11.83 4.49 1.70
CA PHE A 429 -10.49 4.43 1.11
C PHE A 429 -10.57 4.94 -0.33
N ILE A 430 -9.55 5.68 -0.78
CA ILE A 430 -9.42 6.04 -2.20
C ILE A 430 -8.42 5.06 -2.84
N TYR A 431 -8.83 4.43 -3.93
CA TYR A 431 -8.04 3.48 -4.73
C TYR A 431 -7.60 4.15 -6.05
N ARG A 432 -6.35 3.89 -6.49
CA ARG A 432 -5.82 4.20 -7.83
C ARG A 432 -6.03 3.00 -8.76
N GLY A 433 -6.76 3.16 -9.87
CA GLY A 433 -7.00 2.12 -10.87
C GLY A 433 -5.73 1.60 -11.57
N LYS A 434 -5.78 0.42 -12.19
CA LYS A 434 -4.78 -0.03 -13.18
C LYS A 434 -4.93 0.81 -14.46
N GLU A 435 -3.98 0.70 -15.38
CA GLU A 435 -4.08 1.37 -16.68
C GLU A 435 -5.37 0.95 -17.40
N TYR A 436 -6.19 1.94 -17.79
CA TYR A 436 -7.51 1.76 -18.42
C TYR A 436 -8.56 0.97 -17.58
N GLU A 437 -8.30 0.66 -16.30
CA GLU A 437 -9.26 -0.04 -15.44
C GLU A 437 -10.46 0.87 -15.13
N ARG A 438 -11.65 0.48 -15.57
CA ARG A 438 -12.88 1.26 -15.31
C ARG A 438 -13.46 0.91 -13.95
N ARG A 439 -14.35 1.79 -13.47
CA ARG A 439 -15.08 1.61 -12.21
C ARG A 439 -15.84 0.28 -12.16
N GLU A 440 -16.41 -0.16 -13.28
CA GLU A 440 -17.17 -1.40 -13.41
C GLU A 440 -16.27 -2.64 -13.25
N ASP A 441 -15.10 -2.64 -13.90
CA ASP A 441 -14.11 -3.73 -13.83
C ASP A 441 -13.49 -3.81 -12.43
N PHE A 442 -13.11 -2.66 -11.87
CA PHE A 442 -12.65 -2.51 -10.51
C PHE A 442 -13.69 -3.01 -9.49
N GLU A 443 -14.96 -2.68 -9.69
CA GLU A 443 -16.06 -3.06 -8.80
C GLU A 443 -16.35 -4.57 -8.82
N MET A 444 -16.31 -5.22 -9.99
CA MET A 444 -16.38 -6.68 -10.08
C MET A 444 -15.19 -7.35 -9.33
N ARG A 445 -13.99 -6.81 -9.52
CA ARG A 445 -12.77 -7.29 -8.84
C ARG A 445 -12.79 -7.05 -7.32
N LEU A 446 -13.42 -5.96 -6.88
CA LEU A 446 -13.60 -5.59 -5.47
C LEU A 446 -14.65 -6.46 -4.75
N LEU A 447 -15.70 -6.91 -5.45
CA LEU A 447 -16.77 -7.72 -4.88
C LEU A 447 -16.47 -9.23 -4.88
N SER A 448 -15.55 -9.71 -5.74
CA SER A 448 -15.13 -11.13 -5.77
C SER A 448 -14.71 -11.74 -4.42
N PRO A 449 -14.01 -11.02 -3.51
CA PRO A 449 -13.68 -11.49 -2.16
C PRO A 449 -14.84 -11.42 -1.15
N PHE A 450 -15.94 -10.76 -1.51
CA PHE A 450 -17.09 -10.54 -0.64
C PHE A 450 -18.41 -11.01 -1.27
N PRO A 451 -18.60 -12.32 -1.48
CA PRO A 451 -19.85 -12.86 -2.05
C PRO A 451 -21.09 -12.56 -1.19
N ASN A 452 -20.91 -12.17 0.09
CA ASN A 452 -21.96 -11.81 1.04
C ASN A 452 -22.17 -10.30 1.22
N ALA A 453 -21.41 -9.43 0.53
CA ALA A 453 -21.54 -7.99 0.68
C ALA A 453 -22.61 -7.40 -0.25
N GLU A 454 -23.50 -6.59 0.30
CA GLU A 454 -24.49 -5.85 -0.48
C GLU A 454 -23.87 -4.58 -1.08
N LYS A 455 -24.01 -4.42 -2.41
CA LYS A 455 -23.62 -3.19 -3.10
C LYS A 455 -24.65 -2.08 -2.83
N LEU A 456 -24.21 -1.02 -2.15
CA LEU A 456 -24.99 0.20 -1.98
C LEU A 456 -25.14 0.96 -3.31
N LYS A 457 -26.38 1.31 -3.65
CA LYS A 457 -26.73 2.03 -4.90
C LYS A 457 -26.63 3.55 -4.78
N SER A 458 -26.72 4.09 -3.56
CA SER A 458 -26.52 5.53 -3.30
C SER A 458 -25.04 5.83 -3.08
N THR A 459 -24.62 7.03 -3.48
CA THR A 459 -23.30 7.62 -3.17
C THR A 459 -23.36 8.64 -2.02
N SER A 460 -24.52 8.78 -1.36
CA SER A 460 -24.64 9.49 -0.09
C SER A 460 -23.92 8.73 1.04
N PRO A 461 -23.48 9.41 2.12
CA PRO A 461 -23.11 8.72 3.35
C PRO A 461 -24.24 7.76 3.81
N PRO A 462 -23.93 6.55 4.28
CA PRO A 462 -24.94 5.61 4.75
C PRO A 462 -25.38 5.90 6.19
N ASP A 463 -26.64 5.59 6.48
CA ASP A 463 -27.27 5.86 7.78
C ASP A 463 -26.72 4.99 8.92
N GLN A 464 -27.08 5.35 10.16
CA GLN A 464 -26.63 4.65 11.36
C GLN A 464 -27.10 3.18 11.39
N ASP A 465 -28.24 2.87 10.78
CA ASP A 465 -28.76 1.50 10.66
C ASP A 465 -27.84 0.60 9.82
N ILE A 466 -27.27 1.13 8.71
CA ILE A 466 -26.35 0.40 7.84
C ILE A 466 -24.98 0.24 8.54
N THR A 467 -24.48 1.30 9.15
CA THR A 467 -23.15 1.28 9.82
C THR A 467 -23.15 0.51 11.15
N GLY A 468 -24.32 0.37 11.78
CA GLY A 468 -24.56 -0.47 12.97
C GLY A 468 -24.98 -1.91 12.67
N SER A 469 -25.51 -2.20 11.47
CA SER A 469 -25.95 -3.54 11.04
C SER A 469 -24.82 -4.57 11.13
N PRO A 470 -25.12 -5.85 11.45
CA PRO A 470 -24.15 -6.95 11.39
C PRO A 470 -23.71 -7.32 9.97
N GLY A 471 -24.38 -6.79 8.93
CA GLY A 471 -24.06 -7.07 7.52
C GLY A 471 -22.73 -6.49 7.03
N GLN A 472 -22.47 -6.75 5.75
CA GLN A 472 -21.37 -6.16 4.97
C GLN A 472 -21.99 -5.36 3.82
N TYR A 473 -21.69 -4.06 3.76
CA TYR A 473 -22.20 -3.15 2.72
C TYR A 473 -21.04 -2.41 2.06
N ILE A 474 -20.99 -2.42 0.72
CA ILE A 474 -19.91 -1.79 -0.05
C ILE A 474 -20.49 -0.69 -0.94
N GLN A 475 -19.89 0.50 -0.84
CA GLN A 475 -20.17 1.64 -1.70
C GLN A 475 -18.93 1.90 -2.58
N CYS A 476 -19.11 2.05 -3.90
CA CYS A 476 -18.01 2.23 -4.85
C CYS A 476 -18.36 3.26 -5.95
N PHE A 477 -17.64 4.38 -6.01
CA PHE A 477 -17.84 5.42 -7.03
C PHE A 477 -16.53 6.10 -7.45
N THR A 478 -16.48 6.60 -8.69
CA THR A 478 -15.31 7.33 -9.22
C THR A 478 -15.20 8.70 -8.57
N VAL A 479 -13.98 9.09 -8.20
CA VAL A 479 -13.62 10.43 -7.71
C VAL A 479 -12.62 11.07 -8.67
N GLN A 480 -12.59 12.39 -8.72
CA GLN A 480 -11.62 13.13 -9.53
C GLN A 480 -10.47 13.62 -8.64
N PRO A 481 -9.21 13.51 -9.08
CA PRO A 481 -8.08 14.10 -8.36
C PRO A 481 -8.20 15.63 -8.37
N VAL A 482 -7.81 16.27 -7.26
CA VAL A 482 -7.73 17.73 -7.15
C VAL A 482 -6.26 18.14 -7.28
N GLU A 483 -5.96 18.96 -8.28
CA GLU A 483 -4.62 19.47 -8.52
C GLU A 483 -4.14 20.36 -7.37
N GLU A 484 -3.09 19.94 -6.67
CA GLU A 484 -2.37 20.81 -5.75
C GLU A 484 -1.30 21.58 -6.54
N ALA A 485 -1.55 22.87 -6.77
CA ALA A 485 -0.82 23.69 -7.73
C ALA A 485 0.66 23.90 -7.35
N LYS A 486 1.52 22.95 -7.74
CA LYS A 486 2.97 22.93 -7.46
C LYS A 486 3.63 24.26 -7.80
N VAL A 487 4.28 24.89 -6.82
CA VAL A 487 4.84 26.25 -6.91
C VAL A 487 5.74 26.44 -8.14
N ARG A 488 6.55 25.42 -8.47
CA ARG A 488 7.47 25.42 -9.62
C ARG A 488 6.79 25.56 -11.00
N CYS A 489 5.49 25.25 -11.10
CA CYS A 489 4.75 25.27 -12.35
C CYS A 489 4.04 26.60 -12.64
N LYS A 490 3.81 27.44 -11.62
CA LYS A 490 3.11 28.72 -11.80
C LYS A 490 3.91 29.66 -12.71
N ASN A 491 3.22 30.37 -13.60
CA ASN A 491 3.78 31.35 -14.54
C ASN A 491 4.81 30.80 -15.57
N ARG A 492 4.78 29.51 -15.91
CA ARG A 492 5.67 28.90 -16.91
C ARG A 492 4.88 28.14 -17.98
N SER A 493 5.37 28.18 -19.23
CA SER A 493 4.84 27.34 -20.31
C SER A 493 5.37 25.93 -20.16
N ILE A 494 4.51 25.00 -19.73
CA ILE A 494 4.85 23.59 -19.54
C ILE A 494 4.01 22.76 -20.52
N PRO A 495 4.62 21.85 -21.32
CA PRO A 495 3.87 20.94 -22.20
C PRO A 495 2.79 20.16 -21.46
N GLU A 496 1.61 20.01 -22.08
CA GLU A 496 0.45 19.37 -21.46
C GLU A 496 0.74 17.94 -20.98
N GLN A 497 1.65 17.21 -21.64
CA GLN A 497 2.12 15.88 -21.25
C GLN A 497 2.69 15.84 -19.81
N ILE A 498 3.35 16.91 -19.38
CA ILE A 498 3.94 17.03 -18.03
C ILE A 498 2.89 17.54 -17.04
N THR A 499 2.11 18.56 -17.43
CA THR A 499 1.06 19.14 -16.58
C THR A 499 -0.04 18.11 -16.25
N ASN A 500 -0.49 17.34 -17.24
CA ASN A 500 -1.54 16.34 -17.08
C ASN A 500 -1.08 15.14 -16.24
N PHE A 501 0.23 14.83 -16.22
CA PHE A 501 0.76 13.84 -15.30
C PHE A 501 0.58 14.29 -13.84
N TYR A 502 0.97 15.52 -13.49
CA TYR A 502 0.84 16.03 -12.12
C TYR A 502 -0.60 16.38 -11.70
N LYS A 503 -1.50 16.64 -12.65
CA LYS A 503 -2.95 16.73 -12.37
C LYS A 503 -3.56 15.41 -11.86
N ALA A 504 -2.95 14.28 -12.20
CA ALA A 504 -3.47 12.94 -11.90
C ALA A 504 -2.53 12.07 -11.05
N ASN A 505 -1.39 12.60 -10.57
CA ASN A 505 -0.40 11.84 -9.77
C ASN A 505 0.26 12.76 -8.73
N HIS A 506 0.68 12.17 -7.60
CA HIS A 506 1.13 12.88 -6.39
C HIS A 506 0.01 13.71 -5.75
N VAL A 507 -1.21 13.15 -5.76
CA VAL A 507 -2.45 13.81 -5.32
C VAL A 507 -2.96 13.20 -4.01
N GLN A 508 -3.31 14.05 -3.04
CA GLN A 508 -3.86 13.65 -1.73
C GLN A 508 -5.33 14.06 -1.55
N LYS A 509 -5.82 14.97 -2.38
CA LYS A 509 -7.20 15.48 -2.36
C LYS A 509 -7.97 14.96 -3.56
N PHE A 510 -9.20 14.51 -3.32
CA PHE A 510 -10.09 13.94 -4.34
C PHE A 510 -11.49 14.51 -4.16
N CYS A 511 -12.17 14.89 -5.25
CA CYS A 511 -13.53 15.40 -5.19
C CYS A 511 -14.53 14.48 -5.92
N TYR A 512 -15.72 14.38 -5.34
CA TYR A 512 -16.90 13.79 -5.96
C TYR A 512 -17.98 14.87 -6.05
N SER A 513 -18.66 14.99 -7.18
CA SER A 513 -19.69 16.00 -7.40
C SER A 513 -21.00 15.30 -7.79
N ARG A 514 -22.00 15.40 -6.92
CA ARG A 514 -23.31 14.77 -7.05
C ARG A 514 -24.38 15.83 -7.34
N PRO A 515 -25.03 15.82 -8.51
CA PRO A 515 -26.14 16.73 -8.76
C PRO A 515 -27.36 16.36 -7.91
N PHE A 516 -28.05 17.36 -7.38
CA PHE A 516 -29.34 17.21 -6.70
C PHE A 516 -30.20 18.46 -6.94
N GLN A 517 -31.52 18.32 -6.81
CA GLN A 517 -32.45 19.43 -7.01
C GLN A 517 -32.95 20.01 -5.68
N LYS A 518 -33.10 21.33 -5.64
CA LYS A 518 -33.84 22.05 -4.60
C LYS A 518 -34.96 22.85 -5.26
N GLY A 519 -36.14 22.90 -4.63
CA GLY A 519 -37.31 23.57 -5.17
C GLY A 519 -38.09 22.72 -6.20
N PRO A 520 -39.13 23.29 -6.83
CA PRO A 520 -39.90 22.61 -7.87
C PRO A 520 -39.04 22.43 -9.13
N LYS A 521 -39.09 21.25 -9.76
CA LYS A 521 -38.35 21.00 -11.01
C LYS A 521 -39.00 21.79 -12.16
N ASP A 522 -38.25 22.75 -12.70
CA ASP A 522 -38.52 23.35 -14.00
C ASP A 522 -38.33 22.29 -15.12
N PRO A 523 -39.36 21.99 -15.94
CA PRO A 523 -39.24 21.07 -17.07
C PRO A 523 -38.44 21.64 -18.25
N ASP A 524 -38.47 22.96 -18.44
CA ASP A 524 -37.81 23.65 -19.54
C ASP A 524 -36.37 24.03 -19.20
N ASN A 525 -36.02 24.19 -17.92
CA ASN A 525 -34.67 24.59 -17.49
C ASN A 525 -34.17 23.86 -16.23
N GLU A 526 -33.78 22.59 -16.37
CA GLU A 526 -33.22 21.82 -15.25
C GLU A 526 -31.94 22.43 -14.64
N PHE A 527 -31.20 23.24 -15.39
CA PHE A 527 -30.00 23.93 -14.92
C PHE A 527 -30.29 25.01 -13.87
N ALA A 528 -31.49 25.61 -13.85
CA ALA A 528 -31.87 26.62 -12.87
C ALA A 528 -32.00 26.05 -11.44
N THR A 529 -32.30 24.74 -11.32
CA THR A 529 -32.58 24.07 -10.03
C THR A 529 -31.58 22.96 -9.68
N MET A 530 -30.55 22.74 -10.51
CA MET A 530 -29.51 21.73 -10.28
C MET A 530 -28.37 22.29 -9.42
N TRP A 531 -28.42 21.96 -8.13
CA TRP A 531 -27.34 22.17 -7.17
C TRP A 531 -26.33 21.01 -7.25
N ILE A 532 -25.09 21.25 -6.84
CA ILE A 532 -24.09 20.17 -6.69
C ILE A 532 -23.69 20.01 -5.23
N GLU A 533 -23.82 18.80 -4.71
CA GLU A 533 -23.18 18.34 -3.48
C GLU A 533 -21.77 17.88 -3.85
N ARG A 534 -20.75 18.66 -3.48
CA ARG A 534 -19.34 18.33 -3.70
C ARG A 534 -18.70 17.85 -2.41
N THR A 535 -18.37 16.56 -2.38
CA THR A 535 -17.62 15.97 -1.27
C THR A 535 -16.14 15.90 -1.64
N THR A 536 -15.28 16.48 -0.81
CA THR A 536 -13.82 16.41 -0.93
C THR A 536 -13.27 15.46 0.13
N PHE A 537 -12.50 14.47 -0.30
CA PHE A 537 -11.82 13.49 0.53
C PHE A 537 -10.32 13.80 0.57
N VAL A 538 -9.71 13.68 1.75
CA VAL A 538 -8.26 13.78 1.95
C VAL A 538 -7.74 12.41 2.39
N THR A 539 -6.80 11.83 1.65
CA THR A 539 -6.17 10.55 2.02
C THR A 539 -5.09 10.74 3.09
N ALA A 540 -4.74 9.66 3.80
CA ALA A 540 -3.63 9.65 4.76
C ALA A 540 -2.27 10.00 4.11
N TYR A 541 -2.07 9.58 2.86
CA TYR A 541 -0.86 9.81 2.06
C TYR A 541 -1.26 10.12 0.61
N PRO A 542 -0.42 10.85 -0.17
CA PRO A 542 -0.66 11.06 -1.61
C PRO A 542 -0.63 9.74 -2.39
N LEU A 543 -1.27 9.71 -3.56
CA LEU A 543 -1.21 8.59 -4.51
C LEU A 543 -0.45 9.00 -5.80
N PRO A 544 0.46 8.15 -6.33
CA PRO A 544 0.88 6.86 -5.78
C PRO A 544 1.74 6.95 -4.50
N GLY A 545 1.94 5.81 -3.86
CA GLY A 545 2.78 5.62 -2.67
C GLY A 545 3.08 4.13 -2.45
N ILE A 546 3.21 3.67 -1.21
CA ILE A 546 3.47 2.24 -0.91
C ILE A 546 2.27 1.30 -1.11
N LEU A 547 1.08 1.85 -1.33
CA LEU A 547 -0.13 1.09 -1.63
C LEU A 547 -0.91 1.80 -2.74
N ARG A 548 -1.74 1.02 -3.43
CA ARG A 548 -2.68 1.55 -4.42
C ARG A 548 -3.96 2.11 -3.79
N TRP A 549 -4.06 2.11 -2.47
CA TRP A 549 -5.17 2.71 -1.73
C TRP A 549 -4.72 3.27 -0.38
N PHE A 550 -5.35 4.36 0.04
CA PHE A 550 -5.17 4.93 1.37
C PHE A 550 -6.51 5.32 1.99
N ALA A 551 -6.59 5.19 3.32
CA ALA A 551 -7.76 5.58 4.08
C ALA A 551 -7.97 7.11 4.01
N VAL A 552 -9.23 7.53 3.98
CA VAL A 552 -9.63 8.93 4.10
C VAL A 552 -9.48 9.37 5.56
N THR A 553 -8.76 10.47 5.79
CA THR A 553 -8.53 11.07 7.11
C THR A 553 -9.44 12.26 7.39
N SER A 554 -9.90 12.95 6.35
CA SER A 554 -10.84 14.07 6.43
C SER A 554 -11.78 14.05 5.23
N THR A 555 -13.04 14.41 5.47
CA THR A 555 -14.10 14.53 4.47
C THR A 555 -14.80 15.86 4.70
N THR A 556 -14.89 16.71 3.67
CA THR A 556 -15.64 17.97 3.71
C THR A 556 -16.67 18.00 2.58
N THR A 557 -17.90 18.40 2.89
CA THR A 557 -18.96 18.54 1.88
C THR A 557 -19.30 20.01 1.72
N THR A 558 -19.21 20.51 0.49
CA THR A 558 -19.64 21.86 0.09
C THR A 558 -20.83 21.75 -0.85
N ILE A 559 -21.79 22.67 -0.71
CA ILE A 559 -22.93 22.78 -1.62
C ILE A 559 -22.64 23.94 -2.57
N ILE A 560 -22.72 23.66 -3.87
CA ILE A 560 -22.42 24.60 -4.96
C ILE A 560 -23.75 25.00 -5.61
N SER A 561 -23.92 26.30 -5.85
CA SER A 561 -25.13 26.88 -6.44
C SER A 561 -25.28 26.53 -7.94
N PRO A 562 -26.50 26.62 -8.50
CA PRO A 562 -26.71 26.39 -9.93
C PRO A 562 -25.93 27.39 -10.81
N LEU A 563 -25.75 28.64 -10.34
CA LEU A 563 -24.95 29.66 -11.01
C LEU A 563 -23.44 29.35 -10.94
N GLU A 564 -22.93 28.98 -9.76
CA GLU A 564 -21.53 28.57 -9.59
C GLU A 564 -21.19 27.35 -10.47
N ASN A 565 -22.12 26.40 -10.57
CA ASN A 565 -22.02 25.23 -11.45
C ASN A 565 -22.01 25.62 -12.94
N ALA A 566 -22.79 26.62 -13.35
CA ALA A 566 -22.75 27.17 -14.71
C ALA A 566 -21.40 27.86 -15.00
N ILE A 567 -20.85 28.61 -14.04
CA ILE A 567 -19.52 29.24 -14.12
C ILE A 567 -18.42 28.19 -14.28
N GLU A 568 -18.39 27.15 -13.42
CA GLU A 568 -17.44 26.05 -13.56
C GLU A 568 -17.54 25.33 -14.90
N THR A 569 -18.78 25.11 -15.37
CA THR A 569 -19.03 24.43 -16.64
C THR A 569 -18.52 25.27 -17.81
N MET A 570 -18.72 26.59 -17.77
CA MET A 570 -18.21 27.51 -18.80
C MET A 570 -16.68 27.62 -18.76
N MET A 571 -16.06 27.74 -17.59
CA MET A 571 -14.60 27.74 -17.42
C MET A 571 -13.97 26.47 -17.99
N ARG A 572 -14.41 25.29 -17.54
CA ARG A 572 -13.91 23.98 -18.01
C ARG A 572 -14.13 23.78 -19.52
N THR A 573 -15.15 24.41 -20.10
CA THR A 573 -15.41 24.34 -21.55
C THR A 573 -14.44 25.23 -22.33
N ASN A 574 -14.21 26.46 -21.86
CA ASN A 574 -13.23 27.37 -22.45
C ASN A 574 -11.80 26.83 -22.36
N GLU A 575 -11.42 26.21 -21.23
CA GLU A 575 -10.15 25.51 -21.05
C GLU A 575 -9.97 24.35 -22.05
N LYS A 576 -11.02 23.55 -22.29
CA LYS A 576 -10.98 22.47 -23.28
C LYS A 576 -10.79 22.99 -24.71
N ILE A 577 -11.50 24.06 -25.10
CA ILE A 577 -11.31 24.68 -26.42
C ILE A 577 -9.85 25.16 -26.55
N MET A 578 -9.32 25.84 -25.53
CA MET A 578 -7.95 26.35 -25.53
C MET A 578 -6.89 25.24 -25.59
N SER A 579 -7.08 24.15 -24.85
CA SER A 579 -6.21 22.97 -24.90
C SER A 579 -6.22 22.34 -26.29
N GLU A 580 -7.39 22.08 -26.89
CA GLU A 580 -7.47 21.51 -28.25
C GLU A 580 -6.87 22.43 -29.34
N ILE A 581 -7.02 23.75 -29.20
CA ILE A 581 -6.34 24.74 -30.05
C ILE A 581 -4.82 24.60 -29.92
N ASN A 582 -4.28 24.65 -28.70
CA ASN A 582 -2.85 24.49 -28.44
C ASN A 582 -2.33 23.14 -28.98
N ARG A 583 -3.09 22.06 -28.78
CA ARG A 583 -2.76 20.71 -29.23
C ARG A 583 -2.64 20.64 -30.76
N HIS A 584 -3.61 21.20 -31.49
CA HIS A 584 -3.60 21.24 -32.96
C HIS A 584 -2.64 22.28 -33.57
N GLN A 585 -2.28 23.35 -32.85
CA GLN A 585 -1.21 24.27 -33.26
C GLN A 585 0.18 23.62 -33.12
N ASN A 586 0.41 22.85 -32.05
CA ASN A 586 1.68 22.16 -31.80
C ASN A 586 1.88 20.93 -32.69
N ASP A 587 0.82 20.16 -32.97
CA ASP A 587 0.87 19.01 -33.87
C ASP A 587 -0.18 19.09 -35.01
N PRO A 588 0.24 19.59 -36.19
CA PRO A 588 -0.58 19.61 -37.40
C PRO A 588 -1.01 18.23 -37.91
N SER A 589 -0.42 17.11 -37.49
CA SER A 589 -0.78 15.77 -37.95
C SER A 589 -2.05 15.20 -37.30
N LEU A 590 -2.45 15.74 -36.14
CA LEU A 590 -3.56 15.19 -35.34
C LEU A 590 -4.91 15.11 -36.10
N PRO A 591 -5.66 13.99 -35.98
CA PRO A 591 -6.99 13.84 -36.58
C PRO A 591 -7.96 14.94 -36.16
N ILE A 592 -8.78 15.43 -37.09
CA ILE A 592 -9.62 16.62 -36.87
C ILE A 592 -10.89 16.34 -36.04
N ASN A 593 -11.40 15.10 -36.08
CA ASN A 593 -12.71 14.73 -35.54
C ASN A 593 -12.97 15.12 -34.07
N PRO A 594 -12.00 15.07 -33.12
CA PRO A 594 -12.23 15.53 -31.76
C PRO A 594 -12.53 17.04 -31.68
N LEU A 595 -11.80 17.86 -32.45
CA LEU A 595 -12.05 19.30 -32.55
C LEU A 595 -13.38 19.57 -33.28
N SER A 596 -13.68 18.83 -34.35
CA SER A 596 -14.98 18.90 -35.04
C SER A 596 -16.16 18.68 -34.09
N MET A 597 -16.07 17.66 -33.23
CA MET A 597 -17.10 17.32 -32.25
C MET A 597 -17.19 18.36 -31.12
N LEU A 598 -16.05 18.81 -30.58
CA LEU A 598 -16.01 19.81 -29.51
C LEU A 598 -16.59 21.15 -29.96
N LEU A 599 -16.17 21.67 -31.11
CA LEU A 599 -16.66 22.95 -31.63
C LEU A 599 -18.16 22.89 -31.94
N ASN A 600 -18.62 21.85 -32.65
CA ASN A 600 -20.03 21.75 -33.02
C ASN A 600 -20.95 21.61 -31.80
N GLY A 601 -20.55 20.84 -30.77
CA GLY A 601 -21.33 20.66 -29.55
C GLY A 601 -21.53 21.94 -28.72
N ILE A 602 -20.74 22.99 -28.99
CA ILE A 602 -20.80 24.29 -28.33
C ILE A 602 -21.49 25.33 -29.25
N VAL A 603 -21.20 25.28 -30.56
CA VAL A 603 -21.68 26.23 -31.57
C VAL A 603 -23.13 25.96 -32.02
N ASP A 604 -23.54 24.68 -32.11
CA ASP A 604 -24.91 24.27 -32.44
C ASP A 604 -25.41 23.26 -31.36
N PRO A 605 -25.68 23.73 -30.12
CA PRO A 605 -25.93 22.88 -28.94
C PRO A 605 -27.37 22.32 -28.89
N ALA A 606 -27.85 21.79 -30.02
CA ALA A 606 -29.26 21.47 -30.29
C ALA A 606 -29.94 20.48 -29.30
N VAL A 607 -29.18 19.74 -28.50
CA VAL A 607 -29.72 18.79 -27.49
C VAL A 607 -29.81 19.40 -26.09
N MET A 608 -28.77 20.13 -25.64
CA MET A 608 -28.68 20.63 -24.26
C MET A 608 -29.03 22.13 -24.13
N GLY A 609 -29.25 22.84 -25.24
CA GLY A 609 -29.61 24.27 -25.27
C GLY A 609 -28.46 25.26 -25.03
N GLY A 610 -27.30 24.79 -24.57
CA GLY A 610 -26.11 25.61 -24.36
C GLY A 610 -26.30 26.72 -23.32
N PHE A 611 -25.49 27.78 -23.41
CA PHE A 611 -25.52 28.89 -22.44
C PHE A 611 -26.84 29.69 -22.45
N ALA A 612 -27.69 29.55 -23.47
CA ALA A 612 -29.03 30.15 -23.47
C ALA A 612 -29.89 29.66 -22.30
N LYS A 613 -29.65 28.43 -21.79
CA LYS A 613 -30.28 27.95 -20.55
C LYS A 613 -29.81 28.73 -19.30
N TYR A 614 -28.57 29.20 -19.28
CA TYR A 614 -28.06 30.07 -18.22
C TYR A 614 -28.62 31.49 -18.32
N GLU A 615 -28.81 32.02 -19.54
CA GLU A 615 -29.51 33.31 -19.76
C GLU A 615 -30.95 33.26 -19.25
N MET A 616 -31.67 32.18 -19.56
CA MET A 616 -33.04 31.95 -19.10
C MET A 616 -33.15 31.73 -17.58
N ALA A 617 -32.08 31.27 -16.91
CA ALA A 617 -32.06 31.04 -15.47
C ALA A 617 -31.65 32.29 -14.67
N PHE A 618 -30.47 32.85 -14.97
CA PHE A 618 -29.75 33.75 -14.05
C PHE A 618 -29.67 35.21 -14.54
N PHE A 619 -29.98 35.48 -15.81
CA PHE A 619 -29.92 36.83 -16.38
C PHE A 619 -31.31 37.50 -16.46
N GLN A 620 -32.32 36.91 -15.81
CA GLN A 620 -33.65 37.50 -15.69
C GLN A 620 -33.67 38.56 -14.58
N GLU A 621 -34.40 39.66 -14.80
CA GLU A 621 -34.54 40.76 -13.84
C GLU A 621 -35.08 40.29 -12.48
N SER A 622 -35.96 39.28 -12.46
CA SER A 622 -36.45 38.67 -11.22
C SER A 622 -35.35 37.99 -10.42
N TYR A 623 -34.45 37.23 -11.06
CA TYR A 623 -33.32 36.58 -10.38
C TYR A 623 -32.35 37.62 -9.81
N LEU A 624 -32.07 38.69 -10.56
CA LEU A 624 -31.22 39.79 -10.13
C LEU A 624 -31.78 40.57 -8.92
N GLN A 625 -33.11 40.65 -8.78
CA GLN A 625 -33.77 41.28 -7.64
C GLN A 625 -33.91 40.34 -6.43
N GLU A 626 -34.03 39.02 -6.65
CA GLU A 626 -34.10 38.00 -5.60
C GLU A 626 -32.71 37.64 -5.03
N HIS A 627 -31.64 37.70 -5.85
CA HIS A 627 -30.26 37.35 -5.50
C HIS A 627 -29.24 38.46 -5.81
N PRO A 628 -29.32 39.62 -5.15
CA PRO A 628 -28.37 40.72 -5.34
C PRO A 628 -26.91 40.34 -4.97
N GLU A 629 -26.71 39.34 -4.12
CA GLU A 629 -25.39 38.79 -3.77
C GLU A 629 -24.67 38.14 -4.96
N ASP A 630 -25.40 37.59 -5.93
CA ASP A 630 -24.83 36.85 -7.06
C ASP A 630 -24.38 37.76 -8.22
N ALA A 631 -24.58 39.08 -8.13
CA ALA A 631 -24.27 40.03 -9.21
C ALA A 631 -22.83 39.91 -9.75
N GLY A 632 -21.83 39.70 -8.88
CA GLY A 632 -20.43 39.49 -9.29
C GLY A 632 -20.19 38.15 -10.01
N ASN A 633 -20.92 37.10 -9.61
CA ASN A 633 -20.90 35.80 -10.28
C ASN A 633 -21.60 35.87 -11.65
N ILE A 634 -22.70 36.62 -11.75
CA ILE A 634 -23.42 36.87 -13.00
C ILE A 634 -22.53 37.58 -14.03
N GLU A 635 -21.83 38.65 -13.64
CA GLU A 635 -20.86 39.31 -14.54
C GLU A 635 -19.71 38.38 -14.93
N LYS A 636 -19.19 37.56 -13.99
CA LYS A 636 -18.17 36.54 -14.31
C LYS A 636 -18.66 35.53 -15.34
N LEU A 637 -19.93 35.10 -15.28
CA LEU A 637 -20.51 34.20 -16.26
C LEU A 637 -20.68 34.86 -17.64
N LYS A 638 -21.14 36.12 -17.69
CA LYS A 638 -21.21 36.92 -18.93
C LYS A 638 -19.83 37.05 -19.59
N ASP A 639 -18.79 37.35 -18.81
CA ASP A 639 -17.42 37.46 -19.29
C ASP A 639 -16.88 36.14 -19.84
N LEU A 640 -17.21 35.01 -19.20
CA LEU A 640 -16.82 33.68 -19.69
C LEU A 640 -17.53 33.30 -20.99
N ILE A 641 -18.79 33.71 -21.20
CA ILE A 641 -19.51 33.55 -22.47
C ILE A 641 -18.85 34.44 -23.55
N ALA A 642 -18.56 35.71 -23.23
CA ALA A 642 -17.91 36.63 -24.16
C ALA A 642 -16.49 36.15 -24.57
N TRP A 643 -15.72 35.58 -23.64
CA TRP A 643 -14.40 34.98 -23.90
C TRP A 643 -14.45 33.66 -24.69
N GLN A 644 -15.59 32.95 -24.71
CA GLN A 644 -15.75 31.76 -25.52
C GLN A 644 -15.73 32.08 -27.03
N THR A 645 -16.26 33.24 -27.43
CA THR A 645 -16.33 33.67 -28.84
C THR A 645 -14.98 33.72 -29.57
N PRO A 646 -13.92 34.41 -29.07
CA PRO A 646 -12.62 34.40 -29.75
C PRO A 646 -11.92 33.03 -29.69
N LEU A 647 -12.20 32.19 -28.69
CA LEU A 647 -11.71 30.82 -28.63
C LEU A 647 -12.33 29.96 -29.73
N LEU A 648 -13.66 30.00 -29.89
CA LEU A 648 -14.36 29.32 -30.98
C LEU A 648 -13.89 29.83 -32.35
N ALA A 649 -13.66 31.14 -32.52
CA ALA A 649 -13.13 31.70 -33.76
C ALA A 649 -11.78 31.07 -34.16
N GLU A 650 -10.82 30.99 -33.23
CA GLU A 650 -9.50 30.38 -33.47
C GLU A 650 -9.61 28.87 -33.74
N GLY A 651 -10.45 28.14 -32.98
CA GLY A 651 -10.70 26.72 -33.20
C GLY A 651 -11.31 26.43 -34.58
N ILE A 652 -12.32 27.21 -35.00
CA ILE A 652 -12.97 27.11 -36.31
C ILE A 652 -11.97 27.47 -37.44
N ARG A 653 -11.13 28.49 -37.23
CA ARG A 653 -10.06 28.89 -38.16
C ARG A 653 -9.00 27.79 -38.35
N ILE A 654 -8.67 27.05 -37.28
CA ILE A 654 -7.81 25.85 -37.36
C ILE A 654 -8.55 24.71 -38.09
N HIS A 655 -9.83 24.50 -37.77
CA HIS A 655 -10.66 23.46 -38.40
C HIS A 655 -10.76 23.64 -39.91
N GLY A 656 -11.05 24.86 -40.40
CA GLY A 656 -11.14 25.16 -41.83
C GLY A 656 -9.84 24.93 -42.61
N ARG A 657 -8.68 25.11 -41.97
CA ARG A 657 -7.37 24.79 -42.55
C ARG A 657 -7.06 23.29 -42.62
N LYS A 658 -7.85 22.43 -41.94
CA LYS A 658 -7.60 20.97 -41.82
C LYS A 658 -8.74 20.08 -42.30
N VAL A 659 -9.92 20.64 -42.61
CA VAL A 659 -11.12 19.85 -42.90
C VAL A 659 -11.05 19.17 -44.29
N PRO A 660 -11.25 17.83 -44.38
CA PRO A 660 -11.40 17.13 -45.65
C PRO A 660 -12.58 17.66 -46.48
N GLU A 661 -12.52 17.47 -47.80
CA GLU A 661 -13.62 17.86 -48.71
C GLU A 661 -14.98 17.30 -48.25
N ASP A 662 -15.01 16.02 -47.87
CA ASP A 662 -16.22 15.31 -47.41
C ASP A 662 -16.89 15.95 -46.16
N LEU A 663 -16.12 16.66 -45.35
CA LEU A 663 -16.58 17.35 -44.13
C LEU A 663 -16.68 18.87 -44.32
N ARG A 664 -16.44 19.40 -45.52
CA ARG A 664 -16.51 20.85 -45.75
C ARG A 664 -17.92 21.44 -45.62
N PRO A 665 -19.01 20.81 -46.11
CA PRO A 665 -20.37 21.32 -45.86
C PRO A 665 -20.74 21.37 -44.37
N PHE A 666 -20.18 20.47 -43.56
CA PHE A 666 -20.33 20.48 -42.10
C PHE A 666 -19.55 21.64 -41.46
N HIS A 667 -18.35 21.95 -41.96
CA HIS A 667 -17.59 23.13 -41.53
C HIS A 667 -18.29 24.45 -41.91
N GLU A 668 -18.82 24.56 -43.13
CA GLU A 668 -19.57 25.73 -43.60
C GLU A 668 -20.83 25.97 -42.74
N ARG A 669 -21.56 24.90 -42.38
CA ARG A 669 -22.68 24.97 -41.42
C ARG A 669 -22.22 25.45 -40.04
N MET A 670 -21.10 24.92 -39.53
CA MET A 670 -20.53 25.33 -38.24
C MET A 670 -20.11 26.81 -38.24
N GLU A 671 -19.51 27.30 -39.33
CA GLU A 671 -19.14 28.71 -39.48
C GLU A 671 -20.37 29.63 -39.55
N GLN A 672 -21.43 29.23 -40.27
CA GLN A 672 -22.71 29.96 -40.29
C GLN A 672 -23.34 30.07 -38.89
N CYS A 673 -23.40 28.96 -38.14
CA CYS A 673 -23.88 28.98 -36.76
C CYS A 673 -23.00 29.85 -35.86
N PHE A 674 -21.67 29.78 -36.03
CA PHE A 674 -20.74 30.60 -35.27
C PHE A 674 -20.91 32.09 -35.57
N MET A 675 -21.16 32.51 -36.82
CA MET A 675 -21.42 33.92 -37.12
C MET A 675 -22.70 34.44 -36.45
N GLN A 676 -23.77 33.64 -36.40
CA GLN A 676 -25.01 33.99 -35.70
C GLN A 676 -24.80 34.06 -34.18
N LEU A 677 -24.13 33.06 -33.61
CA LEU A 677 -23.74 33.01 -32.20
C LEU A 677 -22.87 34.22 -31.81
N ARG A 678 -21.82 34.50 -32.59
CA ARG A 678 -20.90 35.63 -32.39
C ARG A 678 -21.65 36.96 -32.39
N ALA A 679 -22.48 37.21 -33.40
CA ALA A 679 -23.24 38.46 -33.49
C ALA A 679 -24.17 38.67 -32.27
N LYS A 680 -24.79 37.59 -31.76
CA LYS A 680 -25.59 37.63 -30.52
C LYS A 680 -24.72 37.97 -29.30
N VAL A 681 -23.63 37.22 -29.09
CA VAL A 681 -22.77 37.37 -27.90
C VAL A 681 -22.07 38.73 -27.87
N GLU A 682 -21.49 39.18 -28.99
CA GLU A 682 -20.84 40.50 -29.07
C GLU A 682 -21.84 41.66 -28.85
N SER A 683 -23.10 41.49 -29.26
CA SER A 683 -24.16 42.48 -29.04
C SER A 683 -24.73 42.50 -27.61
N GLN A 684 -24.55 41.43 -26.81
CA GLN A 684 -25.12 41.31 -25.46
C GLN A 684 -24.07 41.43 -24.34
N TYR A 685 -22.85 40.96 -24.59
CA TYR A 685 -21.77 40.84 -23.59
C TYR A 685 -20.46 41.53 -24.04
N GLY A 686 -20.48 42.18 -25.20
CA GLY A 686 -19.34 42.92 -25.76
C GLY A 686 -18.30 42.04 -26.46
N VAL A 687 -17.37 42.69 -27.15
CA VAL A 687 -16.28 42.03 -27.88
C VAL A 687 -15.12 41.70 -26.92
N ARG A 688 -14.60 40.47 -27.01
CA ARG A 688 -13.35 40.07 -26.36
C ARG A 688 -12.33 39.71 -27.44
N GLU A 689 -11.22 40.45 -27.50
CA GLU A 689 -10.14 40.20 -28.45
C GLU A 689 -9.07 39.27 -27.86
N MET A 690 -8.61 38.32 -28.65
CA MET A 690 -7.44 37.49 -28.36
C MET A 690 -6.26 37.98 -29.22
N VAL A 691 -5.11 38.25 -28.61
CA VAL A 691 -3.95 38.80 -29.30
C VAL A 691 -3.30 37.74 -30.21
N CYS A 692 -3.68 37.73 -31.49
CA CYS A 692 -3.11 36.86 -32.51
C CYS A 692 -1.74 37.37 -32.97
N PHE A 693 -0.82 36.46 -33.32
CA PHE A 693 0.63 36.72 -33.32
C PHE A 693 1.31 36.62 -34.70
N GLU A 694 0.61 36.93 -35.80
CA GLU A 694 1.17 36.78 -37.16
C GLU A 694 2.43 37.67 -37.43
N ASP A 695 2.65 38.71 -36.62
CA ASP A 695 3.68 39.75 -36.81
C ASP A 695 5.08 39.48 -36.17
N ARG A 696 5.39 38.25 -35.72
CA ARG A 696 6.74 37.93 -35.16
C ARG A 696 7.50 36.81 -35.88
N ARG A 697 7.77 37.00 -37.18
CA ARG A 697 8.76 36.21 -37.95
C ARG A 697 10.22 36.58 -37.61
N SER A 698 10.70 36.26 -36.40
CA SER A 698 12.13 36.43 -36.07
C SER A 698 12.67 35.50 -34.95
N GLY A 699 12.85 34.22 -35.29
CA GLY A 699 14.06 33.48 -34.91
C GLY A 699 14.39 33.23 -33.43
N ARG A 700 13.46 32.65 -32.65
CA ARG A 700 13.79 31.74 -31.52
C ARG A 700 12.54 31.00 -31.01
N PRO A 701 12.61 29.68 -30.74
CA PRO A 701 11.52 29.01 -30.02
C PRO A 701 11.54 29.44 -28.55
N ARG A 702 10.47 30.11 -28.12
CA ARG A 702 10.09 30.26 -26.72
C ARG A 702 8.60 30.00 -26.62
N SER A 703 8.24 28.87 -26.02
CA SER A 703 6.85 28.61 -25.65
C SER A 703 6.45 29.58 -24.53
N MET A 704 5.38 30.33 -24.77
CA MET A 704 4.52 30.85 -23.71
C MET A 704 3.20 30.07 -23.79
N ALA A 705 2.61 29.77 -22.64
CA ALA A 705 1.26 29.22 -22.60
C ALA A 705 0.29 30.37 -22.85
N TRP A 706 -0.65 30.16 -23.77
CA TRP A 706 -1.65 31.15 -24.13
C TRP A 706 -2.81 31.12 -23.14
N GLY A 707 -3.39 32.28 -22.84
CA GLY A 707 -4.67 32.39 -22.13
C GLY A 707 -4.79 33.61 -21.20
N PRO A 708 -6.02 34.01 -20.83
CA PRO A 708 -6.26 34.91 -19.71
C PRO A 708 -5.82 34.28 -18.37
N ASP A 709 -5.37 35.13 -17.45
CA ASP A 709 -5.05 34.73 -16.06
C ASP A 709 -6.36 34.58 -15.26
N TRP A 710 -6.99 33.42 -15.34
CA TRP A 710 -8.28 33.13 -14.69
C TRP A 710 -8.23 33.16 -13.15
N ASP A 711 -7.04 33.02 -12.54
CA ASP A 711 -6.83 33.21 -11.09
C ASP A 711 -7.09 34.69 -10.70
N ARG A 712 -6.67 35.67 -11.51
CA ARG A 712 -6.98 37.10 -11.27
C ARG A 712 -8.48 37.39 -11.31
N LEU A 713 -9.21 36.75 -12.23
CA LEU A 713 -10.68 36.80 -12.30
C LEU A 713 -11.38 36.09 -11.14
N SER A 714 -10.63 35.53 -10.19
CA SER A 714 -11.14 34.93 -8.96
C SER A 714 -10.73 35.68 -7.69
N GLN A 715 -9.87 36.70 -7.79
CA GLN A 715 -9.44 37.57 -6.66
C GLN A 715 -10.00 39.00 -6.73
N ALA A 716 -10.77 39.35 -7.76
CA ALA A 716 -11.28 40.71 -7.96
C ALA A 716 -12.41 41.15 -7.01
N GLY A 717 -12.99 40.24 -6.23
CA GLY A 717 -14.13 40.52 -5.35
C GLY A 717 -13.81 41.27 -4.05
N ASP A 718 -12.63 41.04 -3.46
CA ASP A 718 -12.28 41.63 -2.16
C ASP A 718 -11.61 43.01 -2.30
N ARG A 719 -12.44 44.06 -2.44
CA ARG A 719 -12.05 45.45 -2.18
C ARG A 719 -13.11 46.18 -1.35
N GLN A 720 -12.98 46.04 -0.04
CA GLN A 720 -13.83 46.73 0.93
C GLN A 720 -13.66 48.26 0.85
N VAL A 721 -14.75 49.00 1.02
CA VAL A 721 -14.81 50.45 0.88
C VAL A 721 -14.22 51.16 2.12
N HIS A 722 -13.35 52.15 1.90
CA HIS A 722 -13.03 53.17 2.89
C HIS A 722 -13.20 54.58 2.29
N THR A 723 -13.65 55.51 3.13
CA THR A 723 -14.31 56.76 2.76
C THR A 723 -13.34 57.92 2.45
N GLU A 724 -13.87 58.97 1.83
CA GLU A 724 -13.15 60.10 1.23
C GLU A 724 -12.34 60.99 2.19
N GLY A 725 -11.32 61.64 1.63
CA GLY A 725 -10.62 62.81 2.19
C GLY A 725 -10.01 63.64 1.04
N SER A 726 -10.05 64.97 1.13
CA SER A 726 -9.81 65.90 0.01
C SER A 726 -8.53 66.79 0.22
N PRO A 727 -8.15 67.75 -0.67
CA PRO A 727 -7.02 67.49 -1.56
C PRO A 727 -5.91 68.59 -1.66
N THR A 728 -4.89 68.30 -2.49
CA THR A 728 -3.83 69.21 -3.02
C THR A 728 -2.64 69.55 -2.09
N PRO A 729 -1.49 70.07 -2.59
CA PRO A 729 -1.06 70.28 -3.99
C PRO A 729 0.28 69.62 -4.39
N LYS A 730 0.66 69.75 -5.67
CA LYS A 730 2.00 69.42 -6.21
C LYS A 730 3.05 70.48 -5.82
N PRO A 731 4.34 70.14 -5.91
CA PRO A 731 5.18 70.84 -6.88
C PRO A 731 5.89 69.90 -7.87
N ALA A 732 6.60 70.48 -8.85
CA ALA A 732 7.27 69.77 -9.95
C ALA A 732 8.77 70.19 -10.05
N PRO A 733 9.53 69.94 -11.14
CA PRO A 733 10.79 69.20 -11.03
C PRO A 733 12.05 70.06 -11.24
N ARG A 734 13.25 69.45 -11.03
CA ARG A 734 14.48 69.87 -11.70
C ARG A 734 15.59 68.82 -11.73
N SER A 735 16.64 69.12 -12.50
CA SER A 735 17.62 68.21 -13.08
C SER A 735 19.07 68.68 -12.90
N SER A 736 19.98 67.71 -12.76
CA SER A 736 21.40 67.72 -13.15
C SER A 736 21.83 66.23 -13.15
N GLU A 737 22.58 65.68 -14.11
CA GLU A 737 23.98 65.99 -14.48
C GLU A 737 24.95 65.76 -13.29
N SER A 738 26.13 65.15 -13.47
CA SER A 738 26.96 65.04 -14.69
C SER A 738 27.82 63.76 -14.73
N GLU A 739 28.33 63.40 -15.94
CA GLU A 739 29.73 62.98 -16.23
C GLU A 739 30.32 61.67 -15.57
N GLU A 740 31.30 60.95 -16.12
CA GLU A 740 31.95 60.92 -17.46
C GLU A 740 32.74 59.59 -17.67
N ARG A 741 33.16 59.32 -18.93
CA ARG A 741 34.34 58.50 -19.32
C ARG A 741 34.29 56.97 -19.02
N ARG A 742 34.95 56.08 -19.78
CA ARG A 742 35.80 56.24 -20.98
C ARG A 742 35.75 54.99 -21.90
N SER A 743 35.87 55.26 -23.20
CA SER A 743 36.58 54.52 -24.28
C SER A 743 37.53 53.36 -23.88
N GLU A 744 37.87 52.39 -24.73
CA GLU A 744 37.46 51.98 -26.10
C GLU A 744 38.26 50.69 -26.45
N ARG A 745 37.69 49.82 -27.32
CA ARG A 745 38.45 48.96 -28.28
C ARG A 745 39.45 47.94 -27.65
N ARG A 746 40.07 46.98 -28.37
CA ARG A 746 39.92 46.54 -29.77
C ARG A 746 40.13 45.02 -29.94
N GLU A 747 39.71 44.55 -31.11
CA GLU A 747 40.20 43.39 -31.89
C GLU A 747 41.66 42.95 -31.55
N SER A 748 42.05 41.67 -31.65
CA SER A 748 42.08 40.98 -32.95
C SER A 748 42.66 39.54 -32.91
N ARG A 749 42.40 38.79 -34.01
CA ARG A 749 43.28 37.76 -34.67
C ARG A 749 43.54 36.42 -33.94
N SER A 750 43.27 35.27 -34.58
CA SER A 750 44.06 34.54 -35.63
C SER A 750 45.05 33.55 -34.98
N SER A 751 45.34 32.34 -35.50
CA SER A 751 45.12 31.80 -36.86
C SER A 751 44.90 30.28 -36.89
N THR A 752 43.98 29.83 -37.75
CA THR A 752 44.21 28.92 -38.89
C THR A 752 45.42 27.96 -38.86
N PHE A 753 45.18 26.65 -39.03
CA PHE A 753 45.88 25.85 -40.07
C PHE A 753 45.04 24.67 -40.62
N PHE A 754 45.49 24.16 -41.78
CA PHE A 754 44.94 23.05 -42.58
C PHE A 754 45.11 21.68 -41.86
N GLY A 755 44.37 20.60 -42.14
CA GLY A 755 43.29 20.35 -43.12
C GLY A 755 43.73 19.53 -44.35
N TYR A 756 43.24 18.30 -44.55
CA TYR A 756 43.22 17.57 -45.84
C TYR A 756 42.17 16.44 -45.89
N ARG A 757 42.08 15.69 -47.00
CA ARG A 757 40.86 14.98 -47.46
C ARG A 757 41.19 13.69 -48.24
N ARG A 758 40.26 12.70 -48.19
CA ARG A 758 40.08 11.49 -49.07
C ARG A 758 40.73 10.14 -48.71
N ASP A 759 39.87 9.12 -48.77
CA ASP A 759 40.04 7.68 -49.08
C ASP A 759 40.79 7.41 -50.43
N PRO A 760 41.17 6.15 -50.82
CA PRO A 760 40.63 4.85 -50.38
C PRO A 760 41.59 3.61 -50.27
N ARG A 761 40.97 2.45 -49.97
CA ARG A 761 41.26 1.00 -50.23
C ARG A 761 42.33 0.65 -51.31
N PRO A 762 42.97 -0.57 -51.35
CA PRO A 762 42.30 -1.89 -51.18
C PRO A 762 43.14 -3.14 -50.72
N SER A 763 42.56 -4.33 -50.94
CA SER A 763 43.10 -5.72 -50.94
C SER A 763 42.95 -6.57 -49.66
N VAL A 764 42.83 -7.92 -49.71
CA VAL A 764 41.85 -8.84 -50.39
C VAL A 764 42.23 -10.31 -50.08
N SER A 765 41.22 -11.18 -49.84
CA SER A 765 41.15 -12.68 -49.99
C SER A 765 40.54 -13.35 -48.73
N GLU A 766 39.66 -14.36 -48.79
CA GLU A 766 38.90 -14.98 -49.90
C GLU A 766 37.65 -15.72 -49.33
N THR A 767 36.73 -16.15 -50.20
CA THR A 767 35.42 -16.82 -49.93
C THR A 767 35.49 -18.34 -50.27
N PRO A 768 34.44 -19.22 -50.13
CA PRO A 768 32.99 -18.94 -50.04
C PRO A 768 32.08 -19.84 -49.15
N GLU A 769 30.79 -19.48 -49.18
CA GLU A 769 29.57 -20.22 -48.78
C GLU A 769 29.19 -21.29 -49.86
N PRO A 770 27.94 -21.85 -50.03
CA PRO A 770 26.69 -21.68 -49.26
C PRO A 770 25.81 -22.94 -49.05
N LYS A 771 24.71 -22.75 -48.30
CA LYS A 771 23.29 -23.02 -48.69
C LYS A 771 22.35 -22.83 -47.49
N ASP A 772 21.02 -22.69 -47.65
CA ASP A 772 20.16 -21.79 -48.45
C ASP A 772 18.70 -22.09 -47.99
N GLU A 773 17.73 -21.26 -48.36
CA GLU A 773 16.28 -21.45 -48.20
C GLU A 773 15.68 -21.39 -46.76
N LYS A 774 14.41 -21.03 -46.56
CA LYS A 774 13.58 -19.91 -47.07
C LYS A 774 12.20 -19.99 -46.38
N TRP A 775 11.64 -18.81 -46.10
CA TRP A 775 10.22 -18.52 -45.82
C TRP A 775 9.15 -19.57 -46.15
N ARG A 776 8.14 -19.68 -45.26
CA ARG A 776 6.72 -19.76 -45.65
C ARG A 776 5.78 -19.27 -44.56
N LEU A 777 4.83 -18.40 -44.94
CA LEU A 777 3.53 -18.30 -44.28
C LEU A 777 2.65 -19.48 -44.73
N SER A 778 1.66 -19.83 -43.92
CA SER A 778 0.48 -20.56 -44.41
C SER A 778 -0.76 -20.27 -43.55
N HIS A 779 -1.60 -19.33 -44.01
CA HIS A 779 -3.04 -19.54 -43.95
C HIS A 779 -3.41 -20.68 -44.91
N ASN A 780 -4.46 -21.44 -44.62
CA ASN A 780 -5.55 -21.60 -45.59
C ASN A 780 -6.83 -22.18 -44.99
N ILE A 781 -7.92 -22.05 -45.74
CA ILE A 781 -9.30 -22.46 -45.41
C ILE A 781 -9.80 -23.44 -46.48
N SER A 782 -10.56 -24.44 -46.06
CA SER A 782 -11.57 -25.19 -46.84
C SER A 782 -12.40 -25.99 -45.82
N GLU A 783 -13.71 -25.78 -45.66
CA GLU A 783 -14.81 -26.23 -46.54
C GLU A 783 -14.95 -27.78 -46.63
N SER A 784 -16.14 -28.38 -46.58
CA SER A 784 -17.50 -27.88 -46.26
C SER A 784 -18.51 -29.04 -46.04
N SER A 785 -19.53 -28.88 -45.20
CA SER A 785 -20.85 -29.54 -45.37
C SER A 785 -21.95 -29.00 -44.40
N SER A 786 -23.19 -29.13 -44.86
CA SER A 786 -24.50 -28.85 -44.21
C SER A 786 -24.85 -29.86 -43.07
N ASP A 787 -25.91 -29.71 -42.25
CA ASP A 787 -27.16 -28.97 -42.43
C ASP A 787 -27.95 -28.61 -41.11
N ARG A 788 -28.91 -27.69 -41.27
CA ARG A 788 -30.15 -27.34 -40.51
C ARG A 788 -30.52 -27.91 -39.10
N LYS A 789 -30.88 -26.93 -38.24
CA LYS A 789 -32.12 -26.78 -37.40
C LYS A 789 -32.26 -27.34 -35.96
N GLN A 790 -32.70 -26.41 -35.10
CA GLN A 790 -33.50 -26.44 -33.83
C GLN A 790 -34.71 -27.41 -33.78
N PRO A 791 -35.44 -27.57 -32.63
CA PRO A 791 -35.09 -27.49 -31.18
C PRO A 791 -35.70 -28.71 -30.38
N PRO A 792 -35.83 -28.73 -29.02
CA PRO A 792 -36.22 -29.95 -28.27
C PRO A 792 -37.73 -30.06 -27.89
N PRO A 793 -38.19 -31.24 -27.41
CA PRO A 793 -39.45 -31.42 -26.70
C PRO A 793 -39.29 -31.39 -25.16
N SER A 794 -40.41 -31.26 -24.44
CA SER A 794 -40.53 -31.27 -22.97
C SER A 794 -41.65 -32.24 -22.52
N ARG A 795 -42.11 -32.13 -21.25
CA ARG A 795 -43.31 -32.77 -20.63
C ARG A 795 -43.08 -34.20 -20.07
N ASP A 796 -43.76 -34.66 -19.00
CA ASP A 796 -44.53 -33.98 -17.93
C ASP A 796 -44.74 -34.89 -16.68
N THR A 797 -44.92 -34.25 -15.50
CA THR A 797 -45.76 -34.62 -14.33
C THR A 797 -45.77 -36.03 -13.64
N ALA A 798 -45.35 -36.01 -12.35
CA ALA A 798 -46.16 -36.25 -11.12
C ALA A 798 -46.47 -37.65 -10.49
N SER A 799 -46.63 -37.62 -9.15
CA SER A 799 -47.28 -38.58 -8.19
C SER A 799 -46.64 -39.98 -7.96
N ALA A 800 -46.63 -40.57 -6.73
CA ALA A 800 -46.96 -40.07 -5.38
C ALA A 800 -46.32 -40.95 -4.24
N GLN A 801 -46.47 -40.48 -2.98
CA GLN A 801 -46.14 -41.15 -1.68
C GLN A 801 -47.21 -42.23 -1.29
N PRO A 802 -47.23 -42.88 -0.08
CA PRO A 802 -46.44 -42.77 1.17
C PRO A 802 -45.91 -44.15 1.69
N SER A 803 -45.52 -44.46 2.94
CA SER A 803 -45.54 -43.86 4.31
C SER A 803 -44.38 -44.49 5.17
N ALA A 804 -44.16 -44.37 6.49
CA ALA A 804 -44.80 -43.71 7.67
C ALA A 804 -43.76 -43.52 8.82
N ALA A 805 -44.15 -42.80 9.90
CA ALA A 805 -43.46 -42.66 11.22
C ALA A 805 -42.05 -42.01 11.25
N GLY A 806 -41.66 -41.15 12.21
CA GLY A 806 -42.31 -40.59 13.41
C GLY A 806 -41.23 -40.30 14.48
N LEU A 807 -41.23 -39.25 15.33
CA LEU A 807 -42.21 -38.20 15.69
C LEU A 807 -41.46 -36.93 16.21
N SER A 808 -42.13 -35.76 16.20
CA SER A 808 -42.08 -34.64 17.20
C SER A 808 -40.76 -34.07 17.78
N LEU A 809 -40.62 -32.78 18.16
CA LEU A 809 -41.21 -31.49 17.72
C LEU A 809 -40.59 -30.32 18.54
N SER A 810 -39.64 -29.57 17.98
CA SER A 810 -39.45 -28.13 18.25
C SER A 810 -39.11 -27.69 19.73
N PRO A 811 -39.08 -26.39 20.14
CA PRO A 811 -37.81 -25.84 20.64
C PRO A 811 -37.85 -25.09 21.99
N THR A 812 -36.69 -24.97 22.64
CA THR A 812 -36.45 -24.00 23.72
C THR A 812 -35.12 -23.28 23.51
N GLY A 813 -35.12 -21.95 23.63
CA GLY A 813 -33.91 -21.14 23.66
C GLY A 813 -33.74 -20.48 25.02
N PHE A 814 -32.50 -20.18 25.41
CA PHE A 814 -32.18 -19.33 26.56
C PHE A 814 -31.00 -18.41 26.25
N GLY A 815 -31.21 -17.09 26.40
CA GLY A 815 -30.19 -16.08 26.13
C GLY A 815 -29.37 -15.72 27.37
N GLY A 816 -28.06 -15.94 27.32
CA GLY A 816 -27.10 -15.52 28.35
C GLY A 816 -26.74 -14.03 28.25
N ARG A 817 -27.48 -13.16 28.95
CA ARG A 817 -27.30 -11.69 28.91
C ARG A 817 -26.09 -11.23 29.74
N VAL A 818 -24.89 -11.23 29.16
CA VAL A 818 -23.72 -10.53 29.73
C VAL A 818 -23.92 -9.02 29.58
N LYS A 819 -23.81 -8.25 30.66
CA LYS A 819 -23.89 -6.78 30.63
C LYS A 819 -22.56 -6.20 30.16
N SER A 820 -22.57 -5.42 29.10
CA SER A 820 -21.41 -4.63 28.66
C SER A 820 -21.06 -3.55 29.70
N ALA A 821 -19.88 -3.67 30.31
CA ALA A 821 -19.33 -2.62 31.16
C ALA A 821 -18.76 -1.50 30.28
N SER A 822 -19.36 -0.31 30.34
CA SER A 822 -19.06 0.80 29.43
C SER A 822 -17.84 1.62 29.85
N LYS A 823 -16.69 1.38 29.20
CA LYS A 823 -15.67 2.42 28.94
C LYS A 823 -14.72 1.97 27.83
N ALA A 824 -14.77 2.65 26.69
CA ALA A 824 -13.76 2.49 25.66
C ALA A 824 -12.45 3.18 26.11
N PRO A 825 -11.27 2.59 25.89
CA PRO A 825 -10.02 3.33 25.99
C PRO A 825 -9.97 4.40 24.88
N PRO A 826 -9.31 5.55 25.10
CA PRO A 826 -9.19 6.58 24.08
C PRO A 826 -8.32 6.08 22.91
N LEU A 827 -8.85 6.19 21.69
CA LEU A 827 -8.08 5.93 20.47
C LEU A 827 -6.84 6.86 20.39
N PRO A 828 -5.69 6.39 19.90
CA PRO A 828 -4.50 7.22 19.73
C PRO A 828 -4.80 8.38 18.79
N ARG A 829 -4.60 9.61 19.28
CA ARG A 829 -4.78 10.84 18.50
C ARG A 829 -3.50 11.16 17.74
N LYS A 830 -3.63 11.34 16.42
CA LYS A 830 -2.60 11.68 15.42
C LYS A 830 -1.69 10.51 15.02
N PHE A 831 -1.55 10.32 13.70
CA PHE A 831 -0.38 9.69 13.09
C PHE A 831 0.86 10.57 13.34
N SER A 832 2.07 10.00 13.36
CA SER A 832 3.29 10.79 13.52
C SER A 832 3.59 11.62 12.27
N PRO A 833 3.75 12.96 12.36
CA PRO A 833 4.18 13.81 11.24
C PRO A 833 5.58 13.46 10.70
N THR A 834 6.44 12.86 11.55
CA THR A 834 7.81 12.46 11.18
C THR A 834 7.88 11.38 10.09
N VAL A 835 6.75 10.79 9.69
CA VAL A 835 6.68 9.95 8.50
C VAL A 835 6.82 10.78 7.21
N TYR A 836 6.53 12.09 7.23
CA TYR A 836 6.36 12.91 6.03
C TYR A 836 7.34 14.09 5.87
N GLU A 837 8.02 14.54 6.94
CA GLU A 837 9.14 15.49 6.81
C GLU A 837 10.22 14.91 5.87
N THR A 838 10.59 13.63 6.07
CA THR A 838 11.47 12.83 5.18
C THR A 838 10.86 12.47 3.81
N PHE A 839 9.71 13.03 3.44
CA PHE A 839 9.11 12.92 2.10
C PHE A 839 8.97 14.28 1.39
N LEU A 840 8.94 15.40 2.13
CA LEU A 840 8.85 16.76 1.56
C LEU A 840 10.20 17.42 1.31
N GLU A 841 11.26 17.06 2.04
CA GLU A 841 12.57 17.75 2.01
C GLU A 841 13.30 17.74 0.65
N GLN A 842 12.79 17.04 -0.37
CA GLN A 842 13.26 17.12 -1.77
C GLN A 842 12.21 17.66 -2.76
N SER A 843 10.96 17.90 -2.35
CA SER A 843 9.95 18.53 -3.23
C SER A 843 10.08 20.05 -3.34
N ASP A 844 10.83 20.70 -2.44
CA ASP A 844 11.10 22.15 -2.42
C ASP A 844 12.58 22.55 -2.62
N ALA A 845 13.46 21.59 -2.97
CA ALA A 845 14.83 21.83 -3.46
C ALA A 845 14.89 21.87 -5.02
#